data_AF-A0A1Y3P195-F1
#
_entry.id   AF-A0A1Y3P195-F1
#
_cell.length_a   1.000
_cell.length_b   1.000
_cell.length_c   1.000
_cell.angle_alpha   90.00
_cell.angle_beta   90.00
_cell.angle_gamma   90.00
#
_symmetry.space_group_name_H-M   'P 1'
#
loop_
_entity.id
_entity.type
_entity.pdbx_description
1 polymer ?
#
loop_
_entity_poly.entity_id
_entity_poly.type
_entity_poly.pdbx_seq_one_letter_code
_entity_poly.pdbx_strand_id
1 'polypeptide(L)'
;MIRINKSSCLFILVIYLLLINIIFAKNLDTLSNDDKIPKIDKEEDQYYLIYVENTFGEFNIFSKPKYLKRQEMEANKLVFSIVDEIHELIVENKDTFKNPEKLEEIENAAKLKKRSNSNQQYYNYGDSEYIYPISASGNTVVLLGYLSKTLSEKVTDIDGVSSVSQDSFFDAQDSHYNIQDILDEAHWDSLTVDEGAKFHLSLLSQGEYHEELVNKYDNNYYYPSSAGQGIDIIIMDNSFKFLYDEYSNKGEGQRTVKCEAILYNGRDEFSPGNEYSCGAVQYQHGQFVADSAGGLKYGAAKLANIYGIALPYDDYTKFKFSDILAGLRYILENMIKPHKTVINLSLGGLKDKDTDDYRYYEQIVNEITARGAIMVVSAGNDNLNVNFHPNQVYVPCFFNSTICVGGIDSRPEIGMKNVYKKAEDSNFGDEVDLYAPFFVYHEYLFYDKIEEGINQGTSFASPLTAGVIATIMSDHPEIDYDKESMLKHLIKNAIPFYFDNKVHYMVNNGKHIVYSEDDTYGGCDISAGMKSCKDSCPVDSCTIIDSKKYKCQQHNGSLVYDGGKNKNSRNPNYACIVTVDDGSEILTDRKYVCYYNDCIVSEVTSFEECNRSSRLFKYDMCYRKITNLSGINNNFSSLELSRDRCEQKNGIFLKNENNQFICIVPYFGSTVLKFCVDGKLGTSKDYFVTRYCVDNDNTNVETCIGSTDKDSGKYFDCYKEIEKMNTLSEQLYDVKQSYTIASYILN
;
A
#
# COMPACT_ATOMS: atom_id res chain seq x y z
N MET A 1 -47.49 -20.92 34.95
CA MET A 1 -46.69 -21.70 33.97
C MET A 1 -46.19 -20.72 32.92
N ILE A 2 -44.98 -20.16 33.09
CA ILE A 2 -44.25 -19.46 32.03
C ILE A 2 -42.81 -19.97 32.13
N ARG A 3 -42.44 -20.89 31.23
CA ARG A 3 -41.06 -21.39 31.07
C ARG A 3 -40.27 -20.31 30.33
N ILE A 4 -39.35 -19.65 31.02
CA ILE A 4 -38.37 -18.77 30.38
C ILE A 4 -37.25 -19.65 29.84
N ASN A 5 -36.99 -19.53 28.54
CA ASN A 5 -36.11 -20.38 27.75
C ASN A 5 -34.63 -19.99 27.99
N LYS A 6 -33.75 -20.97 28.20
CA LYS A 6 -32.32 -20.76 28.54
C LYS A 6 -31.56 -19.90 27.52
N SER A 7 -31.99 -19.85 26.26
CA SER A 7 -31.37 -19.01 25.22
C SER A 7 -31.55 -17.50 25.46
N SER A 8 -32.64 -17.06 26.10
CA SER A 8 -32.88 -15.63 26.32
C SER A 8 -32.01 -15.05 27.44
N CYS A 9 -31.61 -15.86 28.43
CA CYS A 9 -30.65 -15.44 29.45
C CYS A 9 -29.23 -15.30 28.90
N LEU A 10 -28.85 -16.16 27.93
CA LEU A 10 -27.52 -16.11 27.31
C LEU A 10 -27.35 -14.83 26.47
N PHE A 11 -28.42 -14.41 25.77
CA PHE A 11 -28.41 -13.22 24.93
C PHE A 11 -28.28 -11.92 25.74
N ILE A 12 -28.92 -11.84 26.91
CA ILE A 12 -28.83 -10.67 27.81
C ILE A 12 -27.44 -10.57 28.45
N LEU A 13 -26.78 -11.70 28.72
CA LEU A 13 -25.42 -11.75 29.29
C LEU A 13 -24.36 -11.28 28.29
N VAL A 14 -24.52 -11.60 27.00
CA VAL A 14 -23.63 -11.15 25.92
C VAL A 14 -23.76 -9.64 25.68
N ILE A 15 -24.97 -9.08 25.74
CA ILE A 15 -25.20 -7.63 25.64
C ILE A 15 -24.58 -6.87 26.83
N TYR A 16 -24.62 -7.45 28.04
CA TYR A 16 -24.02 -6.84 29.22
C TYR A 16 -22.48 -6.86 29.18
N LEU A 17 -21.87 -7.91 28.61
CA LEU A 17 -20.43 -7.99 28.35
C LEU A 17 -19.97 -6.99 27.27
N LEU A 18 -20.77 -6.80 26.22
CA LEU A 18 -20.51 -5.79 25.19
C LEU A 18 -20.56 -4.36 25.74
N LEU A 19 -21.49 -4.07 26.65
CA LEU A 19 -21.61 -2.74 27.27
C LEU A 19 -20.47 -2.41 28.24
N ILE A 20 -19.90 -3.41 28.93
CA ILE A 20 -18.74 -3.21 29.81
C ILE A 20 -17.47 -2.91 29.00
N ASN A 21 -17.28 -3.56 27.85
CA ASN A 21 -16.14 -3.28 26.97
C ASN A 21 -16.22 -1.88 26.32
N ILE A 22 -17.42 -1.38 26.03
CA ILE A 22 -17.61 0.00 25.49
C ILE A 22 -17.27 1.06 26.55
N ILE A 23 -17.48 0.79 27.84
CA ILE A 23 -17.14 1.72 28.93
C ILE A 23 -15.62 1.74 29.18
N PHE A 24 -14.93 0.61 29.03
CA PHE A 24 -13.46 0.57 29.09
C PHE A 24 -12.79 1.23 27.87
N ALA A 25 -13.36 1.08 26.67
CA ALA A 25 -12.86 1.76 25.47
C ALA A 25 -12.99 3.29 25.57
N LYS A 26 -14.11 3.80 26.11
CA LYS A 26 -14.33 5.25 26.26
C LYS A 26 -13.41 5.96 27.27
N ASN A 27 -12.74 5.22 28.16
CA ASN A 27 -11.78 5.80 29.09
C ASN A 27 -10.35 5.88 28.52
N LEU A 28 -10.08 5.30 27.35
CA LEU A 28 -8.80 5.51 26.63
C LEU A 28 -8.82 6.77 25.74
N ASP A 29 -9.99 7.21 25.29
CA ASP A 29 -10.15 8.31 24.31
C ASP A 29 -10.01 9.74 24.89
N THR A 30 -9.51 9.92 26.11
CA THR A 30 -9.33 11.27 26.71
C THR A 30 -7.90 11.71 26.94
N LEU A 31 -6.89 11.04 26.38
CA LEU A 31 -5.53 11.57 26.36
C LEU A 31 -5.31 12.36 25.06
N SER A 32 -5.67 13.64 25.09
CA SER A 32 -5.24 14.60 24.09
C SER A 32 -3.72 14.77 24.14
N ASN A 33 -3.06 14.65 22.99
CA ASN A 33 -1.61 14.74 22.75
C ASN A 33 -0.98 16.14 23.00
N ASP A 34 -1.45 16.92 23.98
CA ASP A 34 -0.89 18.25 24.28
C ASP A 34 -0.40 18.44 25.73
N ASP A 35 -0.41 17.39 26.56
CA ASP A 35 0.08 17.52 27.92
C ASP A 35 1.57 17.18 28.02
N LYS A 36 2.36 18.23 28.21
CA LYS A 36 3.75 18.19 28.68
C LYS A 36 3.89 17.10 29.75
N ILE A 37 4.86 16.19 29.52
CA ILE A 37 5.35 15.20 30.48
C ILE A 37 5.35 15.80 31.89
N PRO A 38 4.58 15.25 32.85
CA PRO A 38 4.63 15.73 34.22
C PRO A 38 6.04 15.50 34.73
N LYS A 39 6.72 16.57 35.15
CA LYS A 39 7.94 16.43 35.94
C LYS A 39 7.57 15.66 37.20
N ILE A 40 8.04 14.42 37.32
CA ILE A 40 7.89 13.61 38.53
C ILE A 40 8.56 14.36 39.67
N ASP A 41 7.75 14.84 40.60
CA ASP A 41 8.23 15.43 41.84
C ASP A 41 8.79 14.29 42.71
N LYS A 42 10.01 14.45 43.25
CA LYS A 42 10.76 13.37 43.94
C LYS A 42 10.16 12.96 45.30
N GLU A 43 8.91 13.29 45.58
CA GLU A 43 8.29 13.20 46.91
C GLU A 43 6.81 12.74 46.91
N GLU A 44 6.39 11.86 46.01
CA GLU A 44 5.00 11.36 45.98
C GLU A 44 4.84 9.87 46.35
N ASP A 45 3.65 9.55 46.88
CA ASP A 45 3.19 8.19 47.19
C ASP A 45 3.09 7.37 45.90
N GLN A 46 3.76 6.22 45.87
CA GLN A 46 3.91 5.42 44.66
C GLN A 46 4.14 3.96 44.99
N TYR A 47 4.27 3.13 43.95
CA TYR A 47 4.72 1.77 44.11
C TYR A 47 6.22 1.72 44.36
N TYR A 48 6.63 0.83 45.26
CA TYR A 48 8.01 0.53 45.60
C TYR A 48 8.25 -0.97 45.43
N LEU A 49 9.43 -1.31 44.94
CA LEU A 49 9.97 -2.66 44.91
C LEU A 49 10.74 -2.89 46.21
N ILE A 50 10.33 -3.88 46.98
CA ILE A 50 10.93 -4.24 48.27
C ILE A 50 11.58 -5.60 48.11
N TYR A 51 12.90 -5.63 48.27
CA TYR A 51 13.70 -6.83 48.11
C TYR A 51 13.86 -7.49 49.47
N VAL A 52 13.44 -8.75 49.57
CA VAL A 52 13.48 -9.55 50.78
C VAL A 52 14.47 -10.68 50.61
N GLU A 53 15.40 -10.82 51.55
CA GLU A 53 16.36 -11.91 51.58
C GLU A 53 15.75 -13.13 52.29
N ASN A 54 15.40 -14.14 51.52
CA ASN A 54 14.86 -15.39 52.00
C ASN A 54 15.96 -16.42 52.22
N THR A 55 16.31 -16.63 53.49
CA THR A 55 17.36 -17.56 53.93
C THR A 55 16.96 -19.04 53.89
N PHE A 56 15.69 -19.35 53.58
CA PHE A 56 15.13 -20.71 53.62
C PHE A 56 15.02 -21.40 52.24
N GLY A 57 15.46 -20.75 51.15
CA GLY A 57 15.50 -21.32 49.79
C GLY A 57 14.36 -20.85 48.87
N GLU A 58 14.04 -21.61 47.82
CA GLU A 58 13.09 -21.18 46.77
C GLU A 58 11.68 -20.86 47.31
N PHE A 59 11.21 -19.65 47.03
CA PHE A 59 9.83 -19.22 47.27
C PHE A 59 9.01 -19.36 45.97
N ASN A 60 7.90 -20.11 46.04
CA ASN A 60 7.03 -20.31 44.89
C ASN A 60 5.81 -19.41 44.96
N ILE A 61 5.80 -18.35 44.13
CA ILE A 61 4.72 -17.36 44.05
C ILE A 61 3.40 -17.92 43.49
N PHE A 62 3.38 -19.15 42.97
CA PHE A 62 2.23 -19.80 42.32
C PHE A 62 1.62 -20.97 43.12
N SER A 63 2.17 -21.30 44.29
CA SER A 63 1.79 -22.51 45.05
C SER A 63 0.96 -22.21 46.29
N LYS A 64 -0.12 -22.99 46.50
CA LYS A 64 -0.98 -22.88 47.70
C LYS A 64 -0.28 -23.46 48.96
N PRO A 65 -0.50 -22.87 50.16
CA PRO A 65 0.09 -23.33 51.42
C PRO A 65 -0.16 -24.81 51.77
N LYS A 66 -1.24 -25.40 51.24
CA LYS A 66 -1.74 -26.74 51.63
C LYS A 66 -0.92 -27.91 51.08
N TYR A 67 0.00 -27.67 50.14
CA TYR A 67 0.79 -28.72 49.47
C TYR A 67 2.31 -28.45 49.48
N LEU A 68 2.77 -27.54 50.32
CA LEU A 68 4.16 -27.12 50.36
C LEU A 68 5.07 -28.13 51.08
N LYS A 69 6.29 -28.33 50.57
CA LYS A 69 7.34 -29.06 51.29
C LYS A 69 7.78 -28.27 52.53
N ARG A 70 8.38 -28.93 53.53
CA ARG A 70 8.77 -28.31 54.81
C ARG A 70 9.64 -27.06 54.65
N GLN A 71 10.56 -27.03 53.68
CA GLN A 71 11.40 -25.85 53.39
C GLN A 71 10.59 -24.70 52.79
N GLU A 72 9.68 -24.99 51.85
CA GLU A 72 8.78 -23.99 51.25
C GLU A 72 7.83 -23.38 52.31
N MET A 73 7.43 -24.15 53.33
CA MET A 73 6.62 -23.61 54.44
C MET A 73 7.36 -22.57 55.28
N GLU A 74 8.66 -22.76 55.55
CA GLU A 74 9.45 -21.79 56.32
C GLU A 74 9.75 -20.54 55.48
N ALA A 75 10.05 -20.69 54.19
CA ALA A 75 10.14 -19.58 53.24
C ALA A 75 8.84 -18.77 53.16
N ASN A 76 7.68 -19.45 53.10
CA ASN A 76 6.38 -18.78 53.10
C ASN A 76 6.12 -18.02 54.40
N LYS A 77 6.41 -18.61 55.56
CA LYS A 77 6.24 -17.93 56.84
C LYS A 77 7.09 -16.67 56.95
N LEU A 78 8.36 -16.72 56.52
CA LEU A 78 9.24 -15.56 56.55
C LEU A 78 8.70 -14.43 55.65
N VAL A 79 8.43 -14.74 54.39
CA VAL A 79 7.95 -13.75 53.41
C VAL A 79 6.63 -13.14 53.84
N PHE A 80 5.65 -13.95 54.29
CA PHE A 80 4.36 -13.42 54.71
C PHE A 80 4.40 -12.70 56.05
N SER A 81 5.30 -13.06 56.97
CA SER A 81 5.53 -12.27 58.18
C SER A 81 5.98 -10.84 57.84
N ILE A 82 6.83 -10.68 56.83
CA ILE A 82 7.29 -9.36 56.36
C ILE A 82 6.16 -8.62 55.63
N VAL A 83 5.37 -9.33 54.81
CA VAL A 83 4.18 -8.75 54.16
C VAL A 83 3.18 -8.23 55.21
N ASP A 84 2.92 -8.99 56.27
CA ASP A 84 2.00 -8.62 57.34
C ASP A 84 2.53 -7.42 58.14
N GLU A 85 3.83 -7.40 58.48
CA GLU A 85 4.47 -6.26 59.17
C GLU A 85 4.40 -4.98 58.34
N ILE A 86 4.71 -5.06 57.04
CA ILE A 86 4.59 -3.90 56.13
C ILE A 86 3.13 -3.49 55.95
N HIS A 87 2.20 -4.44 55.89
CA HIS A 87 0.77 -4.16 55.81
C HIS A 87 0.29 -3.37 57.03
N GLU A 88 0.65 -3.80 58.24
CA GLU A 88 0.33 -3.11 59.49
C GLU A 88 0.89 -1.69 59.48
N LEU A 89 2.14 -1.50 59.06
CA LEU A 89 2.74 -0.17 58.92
C LEU A 89 1.96 0.73 57.96
N ILE A 90 1.53 0.21 56.81
CA ILE A 90 0.69 0.95 55.86
C ILE A 90 -0.65 1.35 56.52
N VAL A 91 -1.30 0.41 57.21
CA VAL A 91 -2.60 0.64 57.86
C VAL A 91 -2.52 1.65 59.00
N GLU A 92 -1.47 1.60 59.81
CA GLU A 92 -1.25 2.51 60.94
C GLU A 92 -0.88 3.93 60.52
N ASN A 93 -0.34 4.10 59.30
CA ASN A 93 0.14 5.38 58.79
C ASN A 93 -0.65 5.84 57.55
N LYS A 94 -1.89 5.39 57.37
CA LYS A 94 -2.74 5.79 56.22
C LYS A 94 -2.90 7.30 56.06
N ASP A 95 -2.92 8.04 57.17
CA ASP A 95 -3.04 9.50 57.24
C ASP A 95 -1.77 10.25 56.77
N THR A 96 -0.65 9.54 56.65
CA THR A 96 0.63 10.08 56.17
C THR A 96 0.78 10.06 54.65
N PHE A 97 -0.12 9.37 53.95
CA PHE A 97 -0.17 9.36 52.49
C PHE A 97 -0.73 10.69 52.00
N LYS A 98 -0.05 11.31 51.04
CA LYS A 98 -0.55 12.46 50.26
C LYS A 98 -1.77 12.11 49.42
N ASN A 99 -1.88 10.86 48.93
CA ASN A 99 -3.02 10.39 48.15
C ASN A 99 -3.71 9.17 48.81
N PRO A 100 -4.46 9.38 49.92
CA PRO A 100 -5.12 8.29 50.63
C PRO A 100 -6.27 7.67 49.82
N GLU A 101 -6.87 8.39 48.86
CA GLU A 101 -7.92 7.85 47.97
C GLU A 101 -7.40 6.66 47.15
N LYS A 102 -6.11 6.66 46.79
CA LYS A 102 -5.50 5.55 46.05
C LYS A 102 -5.50 4.23 46.84
N LEU A 103 -5.32 4.30 48.16
CA LEU A 103 -5.41 3.11 49.02
C LEU A 103 -6.84 2.53 49.02
N GLU A 104 -7.86 3.39 48.98
CA GLU A 104 -9.25 2.95 48.86
C GLU A 104 -9.54 2.33 47.48
N GLU A 105 -8.99 2.91 46.40
CA GLU A 105 -9.07 2.33 45.05
C GLU A 105 -8.49 0.91 45.01
N ILE A 106 -7.29 0.72 45.58
CA ILE A 106 -6.61 -0.58 45.64
C ILE A 106 -7.49 -1.61 46.36
N GLU A 107 -8.02 -1.27 47.54
CA GLU A 107 -8.93 -2.15 48.28
C GLU A 107 -10.21 -2.49 47.48
N ASN A 108 -10.79 -1.51 46.80
CA ASN A 108 -12.03 -1.68 46.05
C ASN A 108 -11.82 -2.56 44.82
N ALA A 109 -10.72 -2.36 44.10
CA ALA A 109 -10.32 -3.20 42.97
C ALA A 109 -10.13 -4.67 43.39
N ALA A 110 -9.51 -4.90 44.55
CA ALA A 110 -9.36 -6.24 45.12
C ALA A 110 -10.72 -6.88 45.48
N LYS A 111 -11.63 -6.14 46.12
CA LYS A 111 -12.99 -6.60 46.45
C LYS A 111 -13.79 -6.98 45.20
N LEU A 112 -13.60 -6.28 44.09
CA LEU A 112 -14.23 -6.58 42.80
C LEU A 112 -13.64 -7.85 42.16
N LYS A 113 -12.31 -8.03 42.16
CA LYS A 113 -11.64 -9.25 41.66
C LYS A 113 -12.11 -10.50 42.42
N LYS A 114 -12.29 -10.43 43.74
CA LYS A 114 -12.79 -11.56 44.57
C LYS A 114 -14.23 -11.98 44.22
N ARG A 115 -15.01 -11.13 43.53
CA ARG A 115 -16.40 -11.41 43.14
C ARG A 115 -16.53 -11.99 41.73
N SER A 116 -15.52 -11.87 40.86
CA SER A 116 -15.71 -12.04 39.40
C SER A 116 -15.21 -13.34 38.78
N ASN A 117 -14.47 -14.24 39.45
CA ASN A 117 -13.90 -15.39 38.72
C ASN A 117 -13.74 -16.71 39.51
N SER A 118 -14.18 -17.80 38.87
CA SER A 118 -14.07 -19.20 39.31
C SER A 118 -12.92 -19.98 38.67
N ASN A 119 -12.07 -19.37 37.83
CA ASN A 119 -10.97 -20.05 37.11
C ASN A 119 -9.75 -19.12 36.93
N GLN A 120 -9.05 -18.74 38.00
CA GLN A 120 -7.78 -18.01 37.88
C GLN A 120 -6.63 -18.81 38.52
N GLN A 121 -5.51 -18.87 37.82
CA GLN A 121 -4.23 -19.38 38.31
C GLN A 121 -3.88 -18.62 39.61
N TYR A 122 -3.83 -19.34 40.73
CA TYR A 122 -3.80 -18.73 42.07
C TYR A 122 -2.38 -18.29 42.42
N TYR A 123 -2.07 -17.01 42.18
CA TYR A 123 -0.91 -16.37 42.78
C TYR A 123 -1.06 -16.33 44.30
N ASN A 124 0.02 -16.60 45.03
CA ASN A 124 0.06 -16.55 46.48
C ASN A 124 0.43 -15.14 46.92
N TYR A 125 -0.55 -14.22 46.90
CA TYR A 125 -0.34 -12.81 47.25
C TYR A 125 -0.44 -12.52 48.76
N GLY A 126 -0.73 -13.52 49.59
CA GLY A 126 -1.01 -13.31 51.01
C GLY A 126 -2.35 -12.60 51.26
N ASP A 127 -2.51 -12.02 52.44
CA ASP A 127 -3.77 -11.39 52.89
C ASP A 127 -3.78 -9.85 52.74
N SER A 128 -2.70 -9.27 52.19
CA SER A 128 -2.58 -7.82 51.96
C SER A 128 -2.84 -7.45 50.50
N GLU A 129 -3.63 -6.39 50.29
CA GLU A 129 -3.87 -5.81 48.96
C GLU A 129 -2.88 -4.68 48.62
N TYR A 130 -2.15 -4.17 49.62
CA TYR A 130 -1.23 -3.04 49.46
C TYR A 130 0.20 -3.46 49.18
N ILE A 131 0.56 -4.68 49.59
CA ILE A 131 1.91 -5.25 49.53
C ILE A 131 1.78 -6.74 49.24
N TYR A 132 2.44 -7.24 48.20
CA TYR A 132 2.39 -8.66 47.83
C TYR A 132 3.61 -9.08 47.00
N PRO A 133 3.99 -10.37 47.03
CA PRO A 133 5.10 -10.87 46.21
C PRO A 133 4.76 -10.86 44.71
N ILE A 134 5.70 -10.38 43.91
CA ILE A 134 5.59 -10.33 42.43
C ILE A 134 6.63 -11.18 41.71
N SER A 135 7.77 -11.47 42.36
CA SER A 135 8.84 -12.27 41.78
C SER A 135 9.66 -12.95 42.87
N ALA A 136 10.23 -14.10 42.57
CA ALA A 136 11.21 -14.78 43.40
C ALA A 136 12.27 -15.43 42.52
N SER A 137 13.54 -15.18 42.83
CA SER A 137 14.68 -15.77 42.12
C SER A 137 15.81 -16.05 43.10
N GLY A 138 16.24 -17.31 43.17
CA GLY A 138 17.18 -17.76 44.19
C GLY A 138 16.67 -17.47 45.61
N ASN A 139 17.47 -16.73 46.39
CA ASN A 139 17.13 -16.33 47.76
C ASN A 139 16.47 -14.93 47.83
N THR A 140 16.19 -14.28 46.70
CA THR A 140 15.60 -12.94 46.69
C THR A 140 14.12 -13.02 46.32
N VAL A 141 13.26 -12.46 47.15
CA VAL A 141 11.84 -12.27 46.87
C VAL A 141 11.59 -10.78 46.69
N VAL A 142 10.89 -10.41 45.62
CA VAL A 142 10.52 -9.02 45.34
C VAL A 142 9.04 -8.84 45.67
N LEU A 143 8.76 -7.95 46.60
CA LEU A 143 7.41 -7.49 46.92
C LEU A 143 7.14 -6.17 46.21
N LEU A 144 5.91 -5.98 45.74
CA LEU A 144 5.43 -4.70 45.23
C LEU A 144 4.51 -4.09 46.27
N GLY A 145 4.83 -2.90 46.75
CA GLY A 145 4.07 -2.20 47.80
C GLY A 145 3.74 -0.76 47.44
N TYR A 146 2.52 -0.30 47.70
CA TYR A 146 2.18 1.13 47.58
C TYR A 146 2.50 1.86 48.89
N LEU A 147 3.54 2.70 48.89
CA LEU A 147 4.09 3.35 50.09
C LEU A 147 4.22 4.87 49.88
N SER A 148 4.18 5.62 50.99
CA SER A 148 4.70 6.99 51.00
C SER A 148 6.23 6.96 51.09
N LYS A 149 6.89 8.05 50.70
CA LYS A 149 8.36 8.19 50.83
C LYS A 149 8.84 7.91 52.25
N THR A 150 8.15 8.46 53.25
CA THR A 150 8.49 8.25 54.67
C THR A 150 8.31 6.80 55.11
N LEU A 151 7.28 6.10 54.61
CA LEU A 151 7.14 4.66 54.89
C LEU A 151 8.22 3.84 54.19
N SER A 152 8.60 4.17 52.95
CA SER A 152 9.63 3.42 52.22
C SER A 152 10.98 3.41 52.94
N GLU A 153 11.33 4.51 53.62
CA GLU A 153 12.52 4.59 54.46
C GLU A 153 12.38 3.68 55.69
N LYS A 154 11.23 3.69 56.38
CA LYS A 154 10.98 2.79 57.53
C LYS A 154 10.99 1.31 57.14
N VAL A 155 10.46 0.96 55.97
CA VAL A 155 10.43 -0.42 55.47
C VAL A 155 11.85 -0.95 55.20
N THR A 156 12.80 -0.07 54.90
CA THR A 156 14.20 -0.45 54.70
C THR A 156 14.86 -0.97 55.99
N ASP A 157 14.34 -0.58 57.16
CA ASP A 157 14.86 -1.00 58.47
C ASP A 157 14.25 -2.31 59.01
N ILE A 158 13.30 -2.93 58.28
CA ILE A 158 12.66 -4.20 58.68
C ILE A 158 13.63 -5.36 58.49
N ASP A 159 13.71 -6.26 59.50
CA ASP A 159 14.58 -7.43 59.45
C ASP A 159 14.19 -8.36 58.28
N GLY A 160 15.17 -8.70 57.43
CA GLY A 160 14.95 -9.47 56.20
C GLY A 160 14.64 -8.64 54.95
N VAL A 161 14.41 -7.33 55.05
CA VAL A 161 14.38 -6.42 53.88
C VAL A 161 15.81 -6.00 53.54
N SER A 162 16.28 -6.36 52.34
CA SER A 162 17.62 -6.01 51.87
C SER A 162 17.71 -4.62 51.26
N SER A 163 16.66 -4.19 50.57
CA SER A 163 16.58 -2.86 49.94
C SER A 163 15.16 -2.51 49.53
N VAL A 164 14.91 -1.21 49.38
CA VAL A 164 13.66 -0.66 48.84
C VAL A 164 14.03 0.31 47.71
N SER A 165 13.41 0.15 46.54
CA SER A 165 13.58 1.07 45.41
C SER A 165 12.22 1.54 44.91
N GLN A 166 12.14 2.77 44.41
CA GLN A 166 10.95 3.26 43.71
C GLN A 166 10.69 2.37 42.49
N ASP A 167 9.42 2.07 42.22
CA ASP A 167 9.03 1.49 40.95
C ASP A 167 9.28 2.54 39.86
N SER A 168 9.96 2.13 38.79
CA SER A 168 10.43 3.05 37.76
C SER A 168 9.88 2.62 36.41
N PHE A 169 9.40 3.58 35.64
CA PHE A 169 9.04 3.35 34.25
C PHE A 169 10.31 3.13 33.43
N PHE A 170 10.26 2.14 32.53
CA PHE A 170 11.16 2.10 31.39
C PHE A 170 10.45 2.79 30.23
N ASP A 171 11.14 3.70 29.55
CA ASP A 171 10.64 4.24 28.28
C ASP A 171 10.55 3.10 27.26
N ALA A 172 9.41 2.95 26.60
CA ALA A 172 9.35 2.16 25.38
C ALA A 172 10.23 2.86 24.34
N GLN A 173 10.97 2.11 23.52
CA GLN A 173 11.62 2.69 22.36
C GLN A 173 10.53 3.29 21.48
N ASP A 174 10.51 4.61 21.32
CA ASP A 174 9.67 5.27 20.34
C ASP A 174 10.12 4.78 18.94
N SER A 175 9.25 4.06 18.25
CA SER A 175 9.45 3.72 16.85
C SER A 175 9.51 5.00 16.01
N HIS A 176 10.34 5.05 14.96
CA HIS A 176 10.39 6.20 14.03
C HIS A 176 9.13 6.32 13.14
N TYR A 177 8.21 5.37 13.27
CA TYR A 177 6.92 5.30 12.60
C TYR A 177 5.76 5.41 13.58
N ASN A 178 4.61 5.85 13.08
CA ASN A 178 3.37 5.98 13.84
C ASN A 178 2.34 4.93 13.38
N ILE A 179 1.93 4.06 14.29
CA ILE A 179 0.99 2.97 14.00
C ILE A 179 -0.38 3.50 13.57
N GLN A 180 -0.90 4.54 14.22
CA GLN A 180 -2.23 5.07 13.93
C GLN A 180 -2.28 5.74 12.56
N ASP A 181 -1.25 6.50 12.18
CA ASP A 181 -1.17 7.12 10.85
C ASP A 181 -1.21 6.05 9.75
N ILE A 182 -0.52 4.92 9.95
CA ILE A 182 -0.50 3.78 9.02
C ILE A 182 -1.88 3.14 8.92
N LEU A 183 -2.52 2.84 10.06
CA LEU A 183 -3.85 2.21 10.07
C LEU A 183 -4.91 3.12 9.43
N ASP A 184 -4.83 4.43 9.68
CA ASP A 184 -5.75 5.41 9.12
C ASP A 184 -5.58 5.56 7.60
N GLU A 185 -4.33 5.53 7.10
CA GLU A 185 -4.02 5.60 5.66
C GLU A 185 -4.42 4.32 4.93
N ALA A 186 -3.91 3.18 5.40
CA ALA A 186 -4.03 1.91 4.70
C ALA A 186 -5.40 1.24 4.89
N HIS A 187 -6.19 1.71 5.87
CA HIS A 187 -7.49 1.17 6.25
C HIS A 187 -7.44 -0.31 6.66
N TRP A 188 -6.33 -0.75 7.27
CA TRP A 188 -6.17 -2.10 7.78
C TRP A 188 -6.83 -2.27 9.15
N ASP A 189 -7.33 -3.48 9.43
CA ASP A 189 -7.89 -3.81 10.74
C ASP A 189 -6.84 -3.81 11.85
N SER A 190 -5.60 -4.19 11.51
CA SER A 190 -4.46 -4.25 12.43
C SER A 190 -3.14 -4.27 11.67
N LEU A 191 -2.07 -3.79 12.31
CA LEU A 191 -0.74 -3.63 11.69
C LEU A 191 0.27 -4.59 12.32
N THR A 192 1.04 -5.26 11.45
CA THR A 192 2.30 -5.89 11.84
C THR A 192 3.46 -5.21 11.12
N VAL A 193 4.60 -5.07 11.81
CA VAL A 193 5.82 -4.50 11.27
C VAL A 193 6.93 -5.55 11.33
N ASP A 194 7.55 -5.81 10.19
CA ASP A 194 8.80 -6.55 10.11
C ASP A 194 9.95 -5.56 10.06
N GLU A 195 10.59 -5.35 11.21
CA GLU A 195 11.61 -4.34 11.39
C GLU A 195 12.92 -4.73 10.72
N GLY A 196 13.50 -3.82 9.95
CA GLY A 196 14.74 -4.10 9.20
C GLY A 196 14.59 -5.20 8.15
N ALA A 197 13.39 -5.34 7.57
CA ALA A 197 13.11 -6.26 6.49
C ALA A 197 14.05 -6.04 5.28
N LYS A 198 14.13 -7.05 4.41
CA LYS A 198 14.92 -6.90 3.19
C LYS A 198 14.29 -5.90 2.23
N PHE A 199 15.16 -5.28 1.44
CA PHE A 199 14.83 -4.16 0.58
C PHE A 199 13.64 -4.40 -0.35
N HIS A 200 13.49 -5.63 -0.88
CA HIS A 200 12.35 -5.97 -1.74
C HIS A 200 11.00 -5.94 -1.02
N LEU A 201 10.95 -6.21 0.29
CA LEU A 201 9.69 -6.17 1.06
C LEU A 201 9.32 -4.75 1.44
N SER A 202 10.27 -3.95 1.94
CA SER A 202 9.98 -2.57 2.34
C SER A 202 9.42 -1.75 1.18
N LEU A 203 9.94 -1.97 -0.04
CA LEU A 203 9.44 -1.40 -1.28
C LEU A 203 7.94 -1.64 -1.53
N LEU A 204 7.38 -2.77 -1.09
CA LEU A 204 5.96 -3.09 -1.24
C LEU A 204 5.05 -2.32 -0.27
N SER A 205 5.61 -1.63 0.72
CA SER A 205 4.90 -0.94 1.80
C SER A 205 5.46 0.45 2.10
N GLN A 206 6.12 1.07 1.13
CA GLN A 206 6.59 2.45 1.22
C GLN A 206 6.07 3.20 0.01
N GLY A 207 5.78 4.49 0.17
CA GLY A 207 5.54 5.38 -0.97
C GLY A 207 6.80 5.63 -1.79
N GLU A 208 6.70 6.50 -2.78
CA GLU A 208 7.86 6.94 -3.57
C GLU A 208 8.87 7.65 -2.66
N TYR A 209 10.08 7.09 -2.55
CA TYR A 209 11.14 7.68 -1.73
C TYR A 209 11.84 8.84 -2.45
N HIS A 210 12.00 9.93 -1.71
CA HIS A 210 12.67 11.15 -2.15
C HIS A 210 13.76 11.54 -1.14
N GLU A 211 15.03 11.53 -1.56
CA GLU A 211 16.20 11.82 -0.71
C GLU A 211 16.17 13.25 -0.13
N GLU A 212 15.46 14.15 -0.82
CA GLU A 212 15.22 15.52 -0.40
C GLU A 212 14.14 15.66 0.68
N LEU A 213 13.25 14.68 0.83
CA LEU A 213 12.13 14.69 1.79
C LEU A 213 12.40 13.80 3.00
N VAL A 214 13.11 12.69 2.80
CA VAL A 214 13.38 11.65 3.81
C VAL A 214 14.88 11.36 3.78
N ASN A 215 15.55 11.53 4.93
CA ASN A 215 17.02 11.45 4.98
C ASN A 215 17.53 10.01 4.87
N LYS A 216 16.87 9.06 5.55
CA LYS A 216 17.27 7.66 5.60
C LYS A 216 16.09 6.74 5.31
N TYR A 217 16.15 6.05 4.17
CA TYR A 217 15.10 5.12 3.74
C TYR A 217 14.79 4.06 4.81
N ASP A 218 13.50 3.89 5.08
CA ASP A 218 12.95 2.95 6.04
C ASP A 218 12.78 1.54 5.47
N ASN A 219 13.61 0.61 5.95
CA ASN A 219 13.61 -0.78 5.53
C ASN A 219 12.55 -1.65 6.21
N ASN A 220 11.67 -1.09 7.04
CA ASN A 220 10.57 -1.85 7.61
C ASN A 220 9.58 -2.29 6.53
N TYR A 221 9.03 -3.50 6.68
CA TYR A 221 7.88 -3.96 5.92
C TYR A 221 6.62 -3.87 6.78
N TYR A 222 5.69 -3.01 6.39
CA TYR A 222 4.42 -2.78 7.06
C TYR A 222 3.32 -3.54 6.31
N TYR A 223 2.53 -4.34 7.01
CA TYR A 223 1.49 -5.16 6.37
C TYR A 223 0.33 -5.41 7.33
N PRO A 224 -0.88 -5.69 6.82
CA PRO A 224 -2.01 -6.01 7.69
C PRO A 224 -1.70 -7.28 8.47
N SER A 225 -2.05 -7.34 9.76
CA SER A 225 -1.71 -8.50 10.61
C SER A 225 -2.39 -9.80 10.16
N SER A 226 -3.43 -9.71 9.33
CA SER A 226 -4.03 -10.87 8.65
C SER A 226 -3.02 -11.60 7.75
N ALA A 227 -2.08 -10.88 7.12
CA ALA A 227 -0.89 -11.39 6.43
C ALA A 227 -1.13 -12.59 5.47
N GLY A 228 -2.29 -12.63 4.81
CA GLY A 228 -2.68 -13.71 3.90
C GLY A 228 -3.41 -14.89 4.55
N GLN A 229 -3.72 -14.83 5.85
CA GLN A 229 -4.34 -15.93 6.58
C GLN A 229 -5.64 -16.41 5.90
N GLY A 230 -5.71 -17.72 5.66
CA GLY A 230 -6.87 -18.36 5.05
C GLY A 230 -6.95 -18.26 3.52
N ILE A 231 -5.99 -17.60 2.88
CA ILE A 231 -5.83 -17.55 1.42
C ILE A 231 -4.84 -18.63 0.98
N ASP A 232 -5.19 -19.34 -0.09
CA ASP A 232 -4.33 -20.35 -0.70
C ASP A 232 -3.50 -19.74 -1.83
N ILE A 233 -2.17 -19.76 -1.70
CA ILE A 233 -1.24 -19.46 -2.79
C ILE A 233 -0.73 -20.78 -3.36
N ILE A 234 -1.09 -21.06 -4.61
CA ILE A 234 -0.67 -22.25 -5.33
C ILE A 234 0.45 -21.88 -6.28
N ILE A 235 1.57 -22.60 -6.20
CA ILE A 235 2.79 -22.31 -6.96
C ILE A 235 3.13 -23.53 -7.79
N MET A 236 3.15 -23.37 -9.11
CA MET A 236 3.57 -24.42 -10.04
C MET A 236 4.97 -24.11 -10.56
N ASP A 237 5.96 -24.88 -10.10
CA ASP A 237 7.38 -24.63 -10.38
C ASP A 237 8.17 -25.95 -10.24
N ASN A 238 9.51 -25.91 -10.15
CA ASN A 238 10.34 -27.10 -10.33
C ASN A 238 10.55 -27.99 -9.08
N SER A 239 10.65 -27.39 -7.90
CA SER A 239 10.94 -28.09 -6.66
C SER A 239 10.52 -27.27 -5.45
N PHE A 240 10.19 -27.99 -4.38
CA PHE A 240 9.77 -27.40 -3.12
C PHE A 240 10.37 -28.18 -1.96
N LYS A 241 10.80 -27.44 -0.94
CA LYS A 241 11.19 -27.98 0.37
C LYS A 241 10.69 -27.01 1.43
N PHE A 242 10.01 -27.53 2.44
CA PHE A 242 9.38 -26.71 3.49
C PHE A 242 9.80 -27.13 4.91
N LEU A 243 10.83 -27.98 5.03
CA LEU A 243 11.37 -28.47 6.30
C LEU A 243 12.56 -27.63 6.79
N TYR A 244 12.36 -26.33 6.94
CA TYR A 244 13.30 -25.40 7.59
C TYR A 244 12.54 -24.20 8.17
N ASP A 245 13.25 -23.30 8.85
CA ASP A 245 12.68 -22.30 9.76
C ASP A 245 11.81 -21.24 9.05
N GLU A 246 12.07 -20.97 7.77
CA GLU A 246 11.26 -20.08 6.90
C GLU A 246 9.78 -20.48 6.82
N TYR A 247 9.48 -21.75 7.07
CA TYR A 247 8.12 -22.30 7.09
C TYR A 247 7.78 -22.94 8.44
N SER A 248 8.37 -22.47 9.54
CA SER A 248 8.17 -23.02 10.89
C SER A 248 6.75 -22.84 11.44
N ASN A 249 6.00 -21.83 10.96
CA ASN A 249 4.62 -21.54 11.34
C ASN A 249 3.56 -22.43 10.65
N LYS A 250 3.87 -23.72 10.48
CA LYS A 250 3.00 -24.73 9.87
C LYS A 250 2.47 -25.71 10.92
N GLY A 251 1.19 -26.10 10.83
CA GLY A 251 0.60 -27.09 11.73
C GLY A 251 -0.90 -26.91 11.99
N GLU A 252 -1.48 -27.77 12.84
CA GLU A 252 -2.90 -27.72 13.20
C GLU A 252 -3.24 -26.38 13.89
N GLY A 253 -4.21 -25.65 13.34
CA GLY A 253 -4.60 -24.32 13.81
C GLY A 253 -3.70 -23.16 13.34
N GLN A 254 -2.69 -23.43 12.51
CA GLN A 254 -1.85 -22.42 11.84
C GLN A 254 -2.12 -22.41 10.33
N ARG A 255 -1.13 -22.08 9.49
CA ARG A 255 -1.23 -22.16 8.03
C ARG A 255 -0.82 -23.53 7.50
N THR A 256 -1.28 -23.83 6.29
CA THR A 256 -0.90 -25.02 5.53
C THR A 256 0.30 -24.70 4.65
N VAL A 257 1.34 -25.53 4.70
CA VAL A 257 2.48 -25.48 3.77
C VAL A 257 2.77 -26.90 3.32
N LYS A 258 2.54 -27.21 2.04
CA LYS A 258 2.77 -28.55 1.50
C LYS A 258 3.13 -28.54 0.03
N CYS A 259 3.86 -29.57 -0.38
CA CYS A 259 3.87 -29.99 -1.76
C CYS A 259 2.65 -30.87 -2.04
N GLU A 260 1.83 -30.43 -2.98
CA GLU A 260 0.57 -31.06 -3.33
C GLU A 260 0.75 -32.22 -4.32
N ALA A 261 1.54 -32.00 -5.37
CA ALA A 261 1.63 -32.92 -6.49
C ALA A 261 2.96 -32.81 -7.24
N ILE A 262 3.36 -33.90 -7.91
CA ILE A 262 4.43 -33.92 -8.91
C ILE A 262 3.81 -34.28 -10.26
N LEU A 263 4.07 -33.49 -11.29
CA LEU A 263 3.55 -33.75 -12.64
C LEU A 263 4.70 -34.17 -13.54
N TYR A 264 4.63 -35.37 -14.11
CA TYR A 264 5.66 -35.86 -15.01
C TYR A 264 5.06 -36.60 -16.21
N ASN A 265 5.48 -36.20 -17.41
CA ASN A 265 4.98 -36.75 -18.68
C ASN A 265 3.43 -36.72 -18.78
N GLY A 266 2.84 -35.60 -18.36
CA GLY A 266 1.39 -35.32 -18.40
C GLY A 266 0.56 -36.10 -17.39
N ARG A 267 1.19 -36.67 -16.35
CA ARG A 267 0.53 -37.45 -15.29
C ARG A 267 0.86 -36.90 -13.92
N ASP A 268 -0.11 -36.97 -13.03
CA ASP A 268 -0.04 -36.62 -11.63
C ASP A 268 0.42 -37.80 -10.76
N GLU A 269 1.40 -37.55 -9.90
CA GLU A 269 1.79 -38.43 -8.81
C GLU A 269 1.43 -37.77 -7.48
N PHE A 270 0.46 -38.39 -6.79
CA PHE A 270 -0.22 -37.87 -5.59
C PHE A 270 0.54 -38.11 -4.28
N SER A 271 1.66 -38.81 -4.33
CA SER A 271 2.42 -39.15 -3.14
C SER A 271 3.87 -38.73 -3.35
N PRO A 272 4.18 -37.42 -3.24
CA PRO A 272 5.57 -37.05 -2.98
C PRO A 272 6.00 -37.87 -1.75
N GLY A 273 7.18 -38.47 -1.78
CA GLY A 273 7.66 -39.33 -0.69
C GLY A 273 7.66 -38.63 0.69
N ASN A 274 7.45 -37.32 0.73
CA ASN A 274 7.18 -36.46 1.87
C ASN A 274 6.23 -35.30 1.44
N GLU A 275 5.18 -35.00 2.22
CA GLU A 275 4.25 -33.88 1.93
C GLU A 275 4.92 -32.49 1.97
N TYR A 276 6.11 -32.36 2.55
CA TYR A 276 6.84 -31.09 2.66
C TYR A 276 7.98 -30.95 1.64
N SER A 277 8.18 -31.92 0.74
CA SER A 277 9.29 -31.90 -0.21
C SER A 277 8.97 -32.65 -1.49
N CYS A 278 9.22 -32.03 -2.63
CA CYS A 278 9.04 -32.64 -3.94
C CYS A 278 9.87 -31.96 -5.04
N GLY A 279 9.99 -32.61 -6.19
CA GLY A 279 10.84 -32.14 -7.29
C GLY A 279 12.33 -32.41 -7.09
N ALA A 280 13.15 -32.03 -8.07
CA ALA A 280 14.57 -32.34 -8.10
C ALA A 280 15.38 -31.39 -7.19
N VAL A 281 16.13 -31.94 -6.23
CA VAL A 281 16.89 -31.19 -5.22
C VAL A 281 17.97 -30.27 -5.82
N GLN A 282 18.49 -30.61 -7.01
CA GLN A 282 19.56 -29.84 -7.67
C GLN A 282 19.12 -28.47 -8.19
N TYR A 283 17.82 -28.19 -8.28
CA TYR A 283 17.28 -26.90 -8.71
C TYR A 283 16.31 -26.36 -7.67
N GLN A 284 16.42 -25.10 -7.27
CA GLN A 284 15.70 -24.54 -6.10
C GLN A 284 14.74 -23.39 -6.47
N HIS A 285 14.49 -23.17 -7.75
CA HIS A 285 13.67 -22.06 -8.24
C HIS A 285 12.28 -22.01 -7.58
N GLY A 286 11.57 -23.14 -7.47
CA GLY A 286 10.28 -23.18 -6.79
C GLY A 286 10.34 -22.87 -5.29
N GLN A 287 11.46 -23.17 -4.61
CA GLN A 287 11.67 -22.73 -3.22
C GLN A 287 11.79 -21.20 -3.16
N PHE A 288 12.55 -20.59 -4.07
CA PHE A 288 12.70 -19.12 -4.13
C PHE A 288 11.35 -18.44 -4.39
N VAL A 289 10.56 -18.98 -5.33
CA VAL A 289 9.23 -18.47 -5.67
C VAL A 289 8.26 -18.60 -4.50
N ALA A 290 8.27 -19.74 -3.79
CA ALA A 290 7.46 -19.94 -2.59
C ALA A 290 7.86 -19.00 -1.44
N ASP A 291 9.16 -18.78 -1.29
CA ASP A 291 9.73 -17.90 -0.28
C ASP A 291 9.31 -16.45 -0.53
N SER A 292 9.38 -15.96 -1.78
CA SER A 292 8.87 -14.62 -2.14
C SER A 292 7.38 -14.44 -1.87
N ALA A 293 6.57 -15.48 -2.12
CA ALA A 293 5.12 -15.38 -1.92
C ALA A 293 4.74 -15.33 -0.43
N GLY A 294 5.33 -16.21 0.39
CA GLY A 294 4.91 -16.37 1.79
C GLY A 294 5.93 -17.00 2.72
N GLY A 295 7.22 -16.88 2.45
CA GLY A 295 8.25 -17.11 3.47
C GLY A 295 8.05 -16.21 4.69
N LEU A 296 8.45 -16.68 5.87
CA LEU A 296 8.36 -15.91 7.12
C LEU A 296 9.28 -14.69 7.17
N LYS A 297 10.45 -14.73 6.53
CA LYS A 297 11.47 -13.68 6.54
C LYS A 297 11.50 -12.91 5.23
N TYR A 298 11.30 -13.58 4.10
CA TYR A 298 11.45 -12.96 2.77
C TYR A 298 10.16 -12.84 1.95
N GLY A 299 9.05 -13.37 2.47
CA GLY A 299 7.76 -13.37 1.78
C GLY A 299 6.84 -12.21 2.13
N ALA A 300 5.98 -11.87 1.16
CA ALA A 300 4.96 -10.83 1.34
C ALA A 300 3.77 -11.31 2.22
N ALA A 301 3.27 -12.53 2.03
CA ALA A 301 2.11 -13.07 2.76
C ALA A 301 2.50 -14.15 3.78
N LYS A 302 3.01 -13.71 4.94
CA LYS A 302 3.65 -14.58 5.94
C LYS A 302 2.73 -15.61 6.60
N LEU A 303 1.40 -15.42 6.53
CA LEU A 303 0.37 -16.34 7.06
C LEU A 303 -0.48 -17.02 5.98
N ALA A 304 -0.21 -16.77 4.69
CA ALA A 304 -0.90 -17.48 3.61
C ALA A 304 -0.55 -18.97 3.58
N ASN A 305 -1.52 -19.78 3.14
CA ASN A 305 -1.28 -21.20 2.88
C ASN A 305 -0.47 -21.32 1.57
N ILE A 306 0.57 -22.15 1.57
CA ILE A 306 1.44 -22.36 0.41
C ILE A 306 1.32 -23.80 -0.10
N TYR A 307 0.97 -23.94 -1.37
CA TYR A 307 0.86 -25.23 -2.05
C TYR A 307 1.81 -25.30 -3.24
N GLY A 308 2.80 -26.19 -3.18
CA GLY A 308 3.73 -26.42 -4.29
C GLY A 308 3.26 -27.53 -5.23
N ILE A 309 3.31 -27.30 -6.54
CA ILE A 309 3.07 -28.29 -7.59
C ILE A 309 4.34 -28.41 -8.43
N ALA A 310 5.06 -29.53 -8.28
CA ALA A 310 6.38 -29.70 -8.89
C ALA A 310 6.29 -30.20 -10.34
N LEU A 311 7.02 -29.53 -11.24
CA LEU A 311 7.22 -29.88 -12.64
C LEU A 311 8.72 -30.14 -12.90
N PRO A 312 9.12 -31.18 -13.63
CA PRO A 312 10.53 -31.42 -13.93
C PRO A 312 11.06 -30.44 -14.98
N TYR A 313 12.34 -30.07 -14.83
CA TYR A 313 13.12 -29.41 -15.86
C TYR A 313 13.79 -30.42 -16.79
N ASP A 314 13.96 -30.01 -18.05
CA ASP A 314 14.98 -30.59 -18.92
C ASP A 314 16.38 -30.02 -18.59
N ASP A 315 17.41 -30.52 -19.29
CA ASP A 315 18.80 -30.08 -19.11
C ASP A 315 19.03 -28.58 -19.43
N TYR A 316 18.02 -27.89 -19.97
CA TYR A 316 18.03 -26.47 -20.34
C TYR A 316 17.06 -25.64 -19.49
N THR A 317 16.68 -26.14 -18.32
CA THR A 317 15.76 -25.47 -17.38
C THR A 317 14.41 -25.11 -18.01
N LYS A 318 13.88 -25.95 -18.91
CA LYS A 318 12.57 -25.76 -19.53
C LYS A 318 11.55 -26.75 -18.99
N PHE A 319 10.33 -26.26 -18.79
CA PHE A 319 9.18 -27.08 -18.46
C PHE A 319 8.56 -27.68 -19.73
N LYS A 320 8.12 -28.93 -19.66
CA LYS A 320 7.30 -29.51 -20.72
C LYS A 320 5.89 -28.93 -20.66
N PHE A 321 5.39 -28.47 -21.80
CA PHE A 321 4.03 -27.93 -21.89
C PHE A 321 2.94 -28.95 -21.49
N SER A 322 3.15 -30.24 -21.73
CA SER A 322 2.24 -31.31 -21.26
C SER A 322 2.09 -31.33 -19.73
N ASP A 323 3.17 -31.05 -19.01
CA ASP A 323 3.21 -31.10 -17.55
C ASP A 323 2.55 -29.84 -16.96
N ILE A 324 2.74 -28.69 -17.62
CA ILE A 324 2.01 -27.44 -17.32
C ILE A 324 0.49 -27.65 -17.47
N LEU A 325 0.03 -28.20 -18.60
CA LEU A 325 -1.41 -28.44 -18.82
C LEU A 325 -1.99 -29.43 -17.81
N ALA A 326 -1.26 -30.49 -17.48
CA ALA A 326 -1.68 -31.46 -16.46
C ALA A 326 -1.79 -30.81 -15.08
N GLY A 327 -0.83 -29.96 -14.70
CA GLY A 327 -0.87 -29.20 -13.45
C GLY A 327 -2.04 -28.22 -13.39
N LEU A 328 -2.31 -27.48 -14.47
CA LEU A 328 -3.43 -26.54 -14.51
C LEU A 328 -4.78 -27.24 -14.42
N ARG A 329 -4.92 -28.38 -15.10
CA ARG A 329 -6.10 -29.25 -14.98
C ARG A 329 -6.27 -29.76 -13.55
N TYR A 330 -5.18 -30.16 -12.92
CA TYR A 330 -5.20 -30.61 -11.53
C TYR A 330 -5.68 -29.52 -10.56
N ILE A 331 -5.13 -28.31 -10.69
CA ILE A 331 -5.57 -27.14 -9.90
C ILE A 331 -7.05 -26.88 -10.12
N LEU A 332 -7.47 -26.79 -11.39
CA LEU A 332 -8.85 -26.53 -11.77
C LEU A 332 -9.80 -27.51 -11.07
N GLU A 333 -9.51 -28.81 -11.15
CA GLU A 333 -10.38 -29.88 -10.65
C GLU A 333 -10.39 -30.00 -9.12
N ASN A 334 -9.29 -29.68 -8.42
CA ASN A 334 -9.11 -30.13 -7.03
C ASN A 334 -8.80 -29.02 -6.00
N MET A 335 -8.30 -27.86 -6.43
CA MET A 335 -7.65 -26.94 -5.48
C MET A 335 -8.31 -25.57 -5.35
N ILE A 336 -9.19 -25.18 -6.29
CA ILE A 336 -9.77 -23.83 -6.27
C ILE A 336 -10.81 -23.70 -5.16
N LYS A 337 -10.53 -22.79 -4.22
CA LYS A 337 -11.52 -22.19 -3.34
C LYS A 337 -11.93 -20.85 -3.94
N PRO A 338 -13.17 -20.69 -4.43
CA PRO A 338 -13.60 -19.44 -5.06
C PRO A 338 -13.30 -18.23 -4.17
N HIS A 339 -12.67 -17.22 -4.77
CA HIS A 339 -12.27 -15.95 -4.14
C HIS A 339 -11.31 -16.10 -2.95
N LYS A 340 -10.65 -17.25 -2.79
CA LYS A 340 -9.64 -17.53 -1.76
C LYS A 340 -8.41 -18.26 -2.29
N THR A 341 -8.21 -18.24 -3.60
CA THR A 341 -7.10 -18.92 -4.28
C THR A 341 -6.38 -17.95 -5.21
N VAL A 342 -5.07 -17.83 -5.02
CA VAL A 342 -4.15 -17.12 -5.91
C VAL A 342 -3.19 -18.15 -6.48
N ILE A 343 -3.05 -18.20 -7.80
CA ILE A 343 -2.17 -19.14 -8.49
C ILE A 343 -1.03 -18.36 -9.11
N ASN A 344 0.20 -18.67 -8.73
CA ASN A 344 1.40 -18.07 -9.31
C ASN A 344 2.05 -19.03 -10.32
N LEU A 345 2.27 -18.52 -11.54
CA LEU A 345 3.06 -19.18 -12.57
C LEU A 345 4.31 -18.34 -12.89
N SER A 346 5.43 -18.69 -12.27
CA SER A 346 6.74 -18.09 -12.55
C SER A 346 7.43 -18.76 -13.75
N LEU A 347 6.66 -18.97 -14.82
CA LEU A 347 7.08 -19.64 -16.05
C LEU A 347 6.37 -19.04 -17.26
N GLY A 348 6.99 -19.12 -18.43
CA GLY A 348 6.38 -18.63 -19.65
C GLY A 348 7.25 -18.87 -20.87
N GLY A 349 6.73 -18.51 -22.04
CA GLY A 349 7.46 -18.57 -23.29
C GLY A 349 6.63 -18.12 -24.48
N LEU A 350 7.31 -17.91 -25.61
CA LEU A 350 6.66 -17.53 -26.86
C LEU A 350 5.82 -18.69 -27.41
N LYS A 351 4.57 -18.40 -27.78
CA LYS A 351 3.68 -19.31 -28.52
C LYS A 351 3.02 -18.61 -29.69
N ASP A 352 2.71 -19.39 -30.72
CA ASP A 352 1.95 -18.94 -31.88
C ASP A 352 0.43 -18.96 -31.58
N LYS A 353 -0.24 -17.83 -31.78
CA LYS A 353 -1.67 -17.61 -31.49
C LYS A 353 -2.58 -18.54 -32.29
N ASP A 354 -2.14 -18.98 -33.47
CA ASP A 354 -2.96 -19.81 -34.37
C ASP A 354 -2.90 -21.31 -34.02
N THR A 355 -2.19 -21.69 -32.95
CA THR A 355 -2.04 -23.10 -32.55
C THR A 355 -3.13 -23.58 -31.59
N ASP A 356 -3.43 -24.89 -31.63
CA ASP A 356 -4.33 -25.53 -30.66
C ASP A 356 -3.78 -25.43 -29.23
N ASP A 357 -2.46 -25.54 -29.08
CA ASP A 357 -1.76 -25.39 -27.80
C ASP A 357 -2.03 -24.03 -27.15
N TYR A 358 -1.99 -22.93 -27.93
CA TYR A 358 -2.30 -21.59 -27.44
C TYR A 358 -3.75 -21.49 -26.99
N ARG A 359 -4.71 -21.87 -27.85
CA ARG A 359 -6.14 -21.77 -27.56
C ARG A 359 -6.54 -22.59 -26.34
N TYR A 360 -5.99 -23.80 -26.20
CA TYR A 360 -6.29 -24.66 -25.06
C TYR A 360 -5.66 -24.13 -23.76
N TYR A 361 -4.46 -23.55 -23.84
CA TYR A 361 -3.84 -22.90 -22.68
C TYR A 361 -4.67 -21.71 -22.20
N GLU A 362 -5.09 -20.84 -23.12
CA GLU A 362 -5.97 -19.71 -22.79
C GLU A 362 -7.30 -20.20 -22.20
N GLN A 363 -7.91 -21.23 -22.80
CA GLN A 363 -9.16 -21.80 -22.32
C GLN A 363 -9.07 -22.29 -20.87
N ILE A 364 -8.04 -23.09 -20.52
CA ILE A 364 -7.93 -23.63 -19.16
C ILE A 364 -7.65 -22.54 -18.13
N VAL A 365 -6.89 -21.49 -18.49
CA VAL A 365 -6.65 -20.31 -17.63
C VAL A 365 -7.96 -19.53 -17.41
N ASN A 366 -8.76 -19.35 -18.46
CA ASN A 366 -10.09 -18.75 -18.37
C ASN A 366 -11.04 -19.57 -17.47
N GLU A 367 -11.00 -20.91 -17.56
CA GLU A 367 -11.82 -21.78 -16.71
C GLU A 367 -11.41 -21.70 -15.23
N ILE A 368 -10.11 -21.60 -14.94
CA ILE A 368 -9.58 -21.42 -13.57
C ILE A 368 -10.09 -20.09 -12.98
N THR A 369 -9.96 -19.01 -13.74
CA THR A 369 -10.37 -17.67 -13.28
C THR A 369 -11.88 -17.55 -13.14
N ALA A 370 -12.65 -18.19 -14.02
CA ALA A 370 -14.10 -18.30 -13.90
C ALA A 370 -14.57 -19.09 -12.65
N ARG A 371 -13.72 -19.92 -12.03
CA ARG A 371 -14.00 -20.53 -10.73
C ARG A 371 -13.62 -19.65 -9.53
N GLY A 372 -13.21 -18.41 -9.78
CA GLY A 372 -12.91 -17.42 -8.74
C GLY A 372 -11.46 -17.46 -8.22
N ALA A 373 -10.54 -18.13 -8.92
CA ALA A 373 -9.12 -18.02 -8.62
C ALA A 373 -8.48 -16.83 -9.36
N ILE A 374 -7.49 -16.19 -8.75
CA ILE A 374 -6.70 -15.13 -9.40
C ILE A 374 -5.40 -15.72 -9.94
N MET A 375 -5.11 -15.52 -11.22
CA MET A 375 -3.88 -15.98 -11.87
C MET A 375 -2.85 -14.86 -11.92
N VAL A 376 -1.69 -15.04 -11.30
CA VAL A 376 -0.57 -14.09 -11.30
C VAL A 376 0.60 -14.73 -12.02
N VAL A 377 1.15 -14.05 -13.03
CA VAL A 377 2.11 -14.66 -13.96
C VAL A 377 3.28 -13.74 -14.24
N SER A 378 4.47 -14.31 -14.49
CA SER A 378 5.66 -13.55 -14.81
C SER A 378 5.67 -13.05 -16.26
N ALA A 379 6.15 -11.82 -16.48
CA ALA A 379 6.24 -11.23 -17.82
C ALA A 379 7.35 -11.88 -18.68
N GLY A 380 8.38 -12.45 -18.05
CA GLY A 380 9.56 -13.01 -18.71
C GLY A 380 10.79 -12.11 -18.60
N ASN A 381 11.96 -12.66 -18.92
CA ASN A 381 13.28 -12.08 -18.61
C ASN A 381 14.16 -11.92 -19.87
N ASP A 382 13.54 -11.59 -21.01
CA ASP A 382 14.22 -11.53 -22.31
C ASP A 382 14.35 -10.10 -22.86
N ASN A 383 13.91 -9.09 -22.08
CA ASN A 383 13.72 -7.70 -22.52
C ASN A 383 12.93 -7.61 -23.84
N LEU A 384 11.88 -8.41 -23.95
CA LEU A 384 11.00 -8.47 -25.12
C LEU A 384 9.65 -7.82 -24.82
N ASN A 385 9.01 -7.31 -25.88
CA ASN A 385 7.60 -6.99 -25.81
C ASN A 385 6.80 -8.31 -25.69
N VAL A 386 5.86 -8.38 -24.74
CA VAL A 386 4.98 -9.55 -24.52
C VAL A 386 4.21 -9.89 -25.80
N ASN A 387 3.77 -8.88 -26.54
CA ASN A 387 3.25 -9.00 -27.90
C ASN A 387 4.38 -8.95 -28.93
N PHE A 388 5.27 -9.94 -28.85
CA PHE A 388 6.54 -10.00 -29.57
C PHE A 388 6.41 -9.83 -31.09
N HIS A 389 5.42 -10.49 -31.70
CA HIS A 389 5.15 -10.43 -33.14
C HIS A 389 3.63 -10.63 -33.39
N PRO A 390 3.06 -10.15 -34.52
CA PRO A 390 1.64 -10.32 -34.83
C PRO A 390 1.04 -11.71 -34.60
N ASN A 391 1.85 -12.77 -34.76
CA ASN A 391 1.44 -14.16 -34.54
C ASN A 391 2.09 -14.83 -33.32
N GLN A 392 3.09 -14.23 -32.67
CA GLN A 392 3.79 -14.83 -31.54
C GLN A 392 3.75 -13.93 -30.31
N VAL A 393 3.31 -14.49 -29.19
CA VAL A 393 3.13 -13.78 -27.91
C VAL A 393 3.74 -14.56 -26.77
N TYR A 394 4.18 -13.86 -25.74
CA TYR A 394 4.68 -14.46 -24.51
C TYR A 394 3.50 -14.85 -23.61
N VAL A 395 3.30 -16.15 -23.39
CA VAL A 395 2.20 -16.69 -22.59
C VAL A 395 2.72 -17.40 -21.34
N PRO A 396 1.98 -17.36 -20.22
CA PRO A 396 0.58 -16.89 -20.09
C PRO A 396 0.39 -15.38 -19.90
N CYS A 397 1.46 -14.57 -19.79
CA CYS A 397 1.35 -13.11 -19.58
C CYS A 397 0.39 -12.39 -20.56
N PHE A 398 0.37 -12.78 -21.84
CA PHE A 398 -0.51 -12.19 -22.84
C PHE A 398 -2.02 -12.47 -22.61
N PHE A 399 -2.41 -13.43 -21.75
CA PHE A 399 -3.81 -13.76 -21.53
C PHE A 399 -4.50 -12.71 -20.64
N ASN A 400 -5.59 -12.12 -21.14
CA ASN A 400 -6.36 -11.08 -20.44
C ASN A 400 -6.86 -11.48 -19.04
N SER A 401 -7.09 -12.77 -18.83
CA SER A 401 -7.56 -13.34 -17.56
C SER A 401 -6.47 -13.44 -16.48
N THR A 402 -5.21 -13.12 -16.82
CA THR A 402 -4.09 -13.13 -15.88
C THR A 402 -3.74 -11.71 -15.43
N ILE A 403 -3.10 -11.61 -14.26
CA ILE A 403 -2.37 -10.43 -13.83
C ILE A 403 -0.90 -10.67 -14.21
N CYS A 404 -0.43 -10.01 -15.26
CA CYS A 404 0.95 -10.13 -15.71
C CYS A 404 1.87 -9.15 -14.99
N VAL A 405 2.98 -9.66 -14.46
CA VAL A 405 3.90 -8.92 -13.59
C VAL A 405 5.30 -8.84 -14.17
N GLY A 406 5.74 -7.61 -14.46
CA GLY A 406 7.10 -7.25 -14.82
C GLY A 406 7.99 -6.93 -13.61
N GLY A 407 9.26 -6.61 -13.88
CA GLY A 407 10.25 -6.31 -12.84
C GLY A 407 10.74 -4.87 -12.85
N ILE A 408 10.79 -4.24 -11.68
CA ILE A 408 11.60 -3.03 -11.47
C ILE A 408 13.00 -3.39 -11.00
N ASP A 409 13.98 -2.54 -11.30
CA ASP A 409 15.36 -2.72 -10.87
C ASP A 409 15.51 -2.45 -9.37
N SER A 410 15.26 -3.46 -8.54
CA SER A 410 15.32 -3.38 -7.07
C SER A 410 16.68 -3.77 -6.50
N ARG A 411 17.77 -3.60 -7.28
CA ARG A 411 19.13 -3.85 -6.76
C ARG A 411 19.45 -2.92 -5.60
N PRO A 412 19.89 -3.42 -4.43
CA PRO A 412 20.30 -2.55 -3.34
C PRO A 412 21.43 -1.59 -3.72
N GLU A 413 22.30 -1.99 -4.66
CA GLU A 413 23.50 -1.23 -5.02
C GLU A 413 23.24 -0.01 -5.90
N ILE A 414 22.09 0.08 -6.58
CA ILE A 414 21.79 1.20 -7.49
C ILE A 414 21.26 2.44 -6.75
N GLY A 415 20.91 2.28 -5.46
CA GLY A 415 20.32 3.30 -4.61
C GLY A 415 18.87 3.65 -4.95
N MET A 416 18.12 4.15 -3.96
CA MET A 416 16.67 4.42 -4.06
C MET A 416 16.25 5.25 -5.27
N LYS A 417 17.06 6.23 -5.66
CA LYS A 417 16.82 7.13 -6.80
C LYS A 417 16.65 6.41 -8.14
N ASN A 418 17.14 5.17 -8.26
CA ASN A 418 17.12 4.42 -9.51
C ASN A 418 16.15 3.24 -9.50
N VAL A 419 15.45 2.99 -8.39
CA VAL A 419 14.64 1.78 -8.18
C VAL A 419 13.33 1.81 -8.97
N TYR A 420 12.73 2.98 -9.16
CA TYR A 420 11.50 3.16 -9.93
C TYR A 420 11.75 3.16 -11.45
N LYS A 421 12.41 2.11 -11.95
CA LYS A 421 12.74 1.90 -13.36
C LYS A 421 12.58 0.43 -13.69
N LYS A 422 12.15 0.13 -14.93
CA LYS A 422 12.09 -1.25 -15.43
C LYS A 422 13.47 -1.90 -15.33
N ALA A 423 13.54 -3.12 -14.79
CA ALA A 423 14.74 -3.93 -14.84
C ALA A 423 15.11 -4.20 -16.31
N GLU A 424 16.42 -4.19 -16.62
CA GLU A 424 16.93 -4.32 -17.98
C GLU A 424 16.35 -5.55 -18.69
N ASP A 425 16.40 -6.70 -18.02
CA ASP A 425 15.94 -7.98 -18.57
C ASP A 425 14.42 -8.19 -18.52
N SER A 426 13.67 -7.38 -17.78
CA SER A 426 12.20 -7.58 -17.69
C SER A 426 11.55 -7.37 -19.06
N ASN A 427 10.68 -8.30 -19.46
CA ASN A 427 9.75 -8.08 -20.56
C ASN A 427 8.81 -6.90 -20.24
N PHE A 428 8.20 -6.35 -21.29
CA PHE A 428 7.38 -5.14 -21.25
C PHE A 428 6.24 -5.21 -22.28
N GLY A 429 5.35 -4.22 -22.31
CA GLY A 429 4.24 -4.15 -23.26
C GLY A 429 2.99 -3.62 -22.60
N ASP A 430 1.94 -3.40 -23.39
CA ASP A 430 0.64 -2.97 -22.87
C ASP A 430 -0.08 -4.10 -22.12
N GLU A 431 0.40 -5.34 -22.28
CA GLU A 431 -0.09 -6.54 -21.60
C GLU A 431 0.55 -6.78 -20.23
N VAL A 432 1.54 -5.98 -19.81
CA VAL A 432 2.09 -6.05 -18.44
C VAL A 432 1.24 -5.14 -17.54
N ASP A 433 0.48 -5.74 -16.63
CA ASP A 433 -0.44 -5.01 -15.76
C ASP A 433 0.29 -4.23 -14.65
N LEU A 434 1.31 -4.86 -14.05
CA LEU A 434 2.02 -4.36 -12.87
C LEU A 434 3.50 -4.70 -12.92
N TYR A 435 4.28 -4.03 -12.08
CA TYR A 435 5.69 -4.32 -11.84
C TYR A 435 5.93 -4.57 -10.34
N ALA A 436 6.91 -5.41 -10.01
CA ALA A 436 7.35 -5.63 -8.63
C ALA A 436 8.87 -5.79 -8.58
N PRO A 437 9.49 -5.82 -7.38
CA PRO A 437 10.94 -5.99 -7.24
C PRO A 437 11.48 -7.19 -8.05
N PHE A 438 12.44 -6.93 -8.93
CA PHE A 438 13.05 -7.96 -9.78
C PHE A 438 14.17 -8.73 -9.05
N PHE A 439 14.88 -8.08 -8.13
CA PHE A 439 15.93 -8.65 -7.30
C PHE A 439 15.40 -8.89 -5.90
N VAL A 440 15.44 -10.15 -5.46
CA VAL A 440 14.78 -10.61 -4.24
C VAL A 440 15.74 -11.46 -3.41
N TYR A 441 15.75 -11.21 -2.10
CA TYR A 441 16.49 -12.04 -1.15
C TYR A 441 15.67 -13.28 -0.82
N HIS A 442 16.33 -14.42 -0.67
CA HIS A 442 15.70 -15.69 -0.31
C HIS A 442 16.54 -16.47 0.68
N GLU A 443 15.87 -17.37 1.42
CA GLU A 443 16.49 -18.45 2.16
C GLU A 443 15.89 -19.79 1.71
N TYR A 444 16.75 -20.77 1.46
CA TYR A 444 16.36 -22.04 0.86
C TYR A 444 17.20 -23.20 1.34
N LEU A 445 16.68 -24.41 1.18
CA LEU A 445 17.34 -25.64 1.61
C LEU A 445 18.06 -26.32 0.43
N PHE A 446 19.36 -26.06 0.31
CA PHE A 446 20.24 -26.76 -0.64
C PHE A 446 20.74 -28.08 -0.04
N TYR A 447 20.21 -29.20 -0.54
CA TYR A 447 20.33 -30.51 0.11
C TYR A 447 19.85 -30.46 1.57
N ASP A 448 20.77 -30.42 2.54
CA ASP A 448 20.49 -30.37 3.99
C ASP A 448 21.11 -29.12 4.64
N LYS A 449 21.46 -28.11 3.84
CA LYS A 449 22.03 -26.83 4.30
C LYS A 449 21.12 -25.68 3.94
N ILE A 450 20.86 -24.82 4.92
CA ILE A 450 20.18 -23.55 4.70
C ILE A 450 21.18 -22.60 4.06
N GLU A 451 20.81 -22.03 2.92
CA GLU A 451 21.59 -21.00 2.22
C GLU A 451 20.73 -19.75 2.01
N GLU A 452 21.39 -18.59 1.98
CA GLU A 452 20.78 -17.30 1.67
C GLU A 452 21.39 -16.75 0.38
N GLY A 453 20.58 -16.08 -0.44
CA GLY A 453 21.04 -15.49 -1.69
C GLY A 453 20.10 -14.43 -2.25
N ILE A 454 20.59 -13.69 -3.24
CA ILE A 454 19.77 -12.77 -4.04
C ILE A 454 19.62 -13.39 -5.43
N ASN A 455 18.39 -13.55 -5.89
CA ASN A 455 18.09 -13.96 -7.25
C ASN A 455 17.33 -12.86 -7.99
N GLN A 456 17.38 -12.90 -9.31
CA GLN A 456 16.77 -11.88 -10.18
C GLN A 456 15.80 -12.50 -11.19
N GLY A 457 14.67 -11.84 -11.42
CA GLY A 457 13.70 -12.30 -12.41
C GLY A 457 12.27 -11.82 -12.13
N THR A 458 11.49 -11.70 -13.21
CA THR A 458 10.01 -11.57 -13.10
C THR A 458 9.38 -12.78 -12.42
N SER A 459 10.09 -13.91 -12.39
CA SER A 459 9.77 -15.10 -11.58
C SER A 459 9.68 -14.82 -10.08
N PHE A 460 10.27 -13.73 -9.57
CA PHE A 460 10.17 -13.31 -8.16
C PHE A 460 9.27 -12.09 -7.97
N ALA A 461 9.16 -11.23 -8.99
CA ALA A 461 8.19 -10.14 -9.02
C ALA A 461 6.73 -10.66 -8.96
N SER A 462 6.43 -11.70 -9.74
CA SER A 462 5.11 -12.36 -9.79
C SER A 462 4.66 -12.92 -8.42
N PRO A 463 5.44 -13.76 -7.71
CA PRO A 463 5.04 -14.27 -6.40
C PRO A 463 4.97 -13.21 -5.30
N LEU A 464 5.80 -12.15 -5.34
CA LEU A 464 5.63 -11.02 -4.42
C LEU A 464 4.26 -10.36 -4.60
N THR A 465 3.84 -10.17 -5.86
CA THR A 465 2.50 -9.64 -6.17
C THR A 465 1.40 -10.60 -5.73
N ALA A 466 1.57 -11.92 -5.92
CA ALA A 466 0.64 -12.92 -5.41
C ALA A 466 0.51 -12.88 -3.88
N GLY A 467 1.61 -12.64 -3.17
CA GLY A 467 1.59 -12.41 -1.72
C GLY A 467 0.84 -11.13 -1.33
N VAL A 468 1.11 -10.00 -1.98
CA VAL A 468 0.37 -8.75 -1.74
C VAL A 468 -1.14 -8.93 -1.99
N ILE A 469 -1.51 -9.63 -3.06
CA ILE A 469 -2.92 -9.99 -3.34
C ILE A 469 -3.50 -10.80 -2.17
N ALA A 470 -2.78 -11.80 -1.66
CA ALA A 470 -3.24 -12.60 -0.53
C ALA A 470 -3.42 -11.76 0.75
N THR A 471 -2.52 -10.81 1.03
CA THR A 471 -2.68 -9.92 2.19
C THR A 471 -3.91 -9.02 2.07
N ILE A 472 -4.20 -8.50 0.86
CA ILE A 472 -5.40 -7.70 0.58
C ILE A 472 -6.67 -8.55 0.77
N MET A 473 -6.68 -9.78 0.23
CA MET A 473 -7.83 -10.68 0.33
C MET A 473 -8.10 -11.13 1.78
N SER A 474 -7.05 -11.32 2.60
CA SER A 474 -7.23 -11.71 4.00
C SER A 474 -7.66 -10.57 4.90
N ASP A 475 -7.29 -9.33 4.55
CA ASP A 475 -7.69 -8.12 5.28
C ASP A 475 -9.12 -7.67 4.93
N HIS A 476 -9.59 -8.00 3.72
CA HIS A 476 -10.96 -7.74 3.27
C HIS A 476 -11.73 -9.03 2.95
N PRO A 477 -11.96 -9.92 3.93
CA PRO A 477 -12.60 -11.22 3.71
C PRO A 477 -14.08 -11.12 3.29
N GLU A 478 -14.68 -9.93 3.39
CA GLU A 478 -16.03 -9.61 2.93
C GLU A 478 -16.12 -9.29 1.44
N ILE A 479 -14.99 -9.11 0.74
CA ILE A 479 -14.95 -8.78 -0.68
C ILE A 479 -14.53 -10.01 -1.49
N ASP A 480 -15.43 -10.44 -2.39
CA ASP A 480 -15.14 -11.49 -3.36
C ASP A 480 -14.38 -10.89 -4.55
N TYR A 481 -13.05 -10.88 -4.46
CA TYR A 481 -12.20 -10.38 -5.55
C TYR A 481 -12.15 -11.33 -6.74
N ASP A 482 -12.27 -10.75 -7.93
CA ASP A 482 -11.90 -11.34 -9.22
C ASP A 482 -10.67 -10.62 -9.81
N LYS A 483 -10.25 -11.01 -11.02
CA LYS A 483 -9.07 -10.39 -11.66
C LYS A 483 -9.21 -8.87 -11.84
N GLU A 484 -10.37 -8.40 -12.30
CA GLU A 484 -10.57 -6.99 -12.65
C GLU A 484 -10.67 -6.11 -11.40
N SER A 485 -11.47 -6.53 -10.42
CA SER A 485 -11.61 -5.83 -9.13
C SER A 485 -10.31 -5.82 -8.34
N MET A 486 -9.55 -6.93 -8.34
CA MET A 486 -8.22 -6.98 -7.70
C MET A 486 -7.23 -6.08 -8.43
N LEU A 487 -7.13 -6.15 -9.76
CA LEU A 487 -6.21 -5.30 -10.51
C LEU A 487 -6.52 -3.81 -10.31
N LYS A 488 -7.80 -3.43 -10.30
CA LYS A 488 -8.21 -2.05 -9.99
C LYS A 488 -7.77 -1.63 -8.59
N HIS A 489 -7.89 -2.51 -7.60
CA HIS A 489 -7.42 -2.26 -6.24
C HIS A 489 -5.89 -2.07 -6.22
N LEU A 490 -5.14 -2.96 -6.87
CA LEU A 490 -3.68 -2.89 -6.95
C LEU A 490 -3.20 -1.60 -7.64
N ILE A 491 -3.77 -1.24 -8.80
CA ILE A 491 -3.39 -0.02 -9.53
C ILE A 491 -3.69 1.24 -8.70
N LYS A 492 -4.84 1.28 -8.00
CA LYS A 492 -5.19 2.41 -7.13
C LYS A 492 -4.14 2.65 -6.04
N ASN A 493 -3.56 1.57 -5.52
CA ASN A 493 -2.57 1.60 -4.46
C ASN A 493 -1.13 1.49 -4.97
N ALA A 494 -0.89 1.46 -6.28
CA ALA A 494 0.43 1.28 -6.83
C ALA A 494 1.27 2.56 -6.82
N ILE A 495 2.59 2.41 -6.93
CA ILE A 495 3.52 3.52 -7.13
C ILE A 495 3.72 3.73 -8.64
N PRO A 496 3.34 4.88 -9.20
CA PRO A 496 3.52 5.13 -10.63
C PRO A 496 4.99 5.40 -10.96
N PHE A 497 5.47 4.86 -12.07
CA PHE A 497 6.78 5.18 -12.63
C PHE A 497 6.72 5.25 -14.15
N TYR A 498 7.73 5.85 -14.77
CA TYR A 498 7.72 6.16 -16.20
C TYR A 498 8.78 5.37 -16.97
N PHE A 499 8.35 4.68 -18.02
CA PHE A 499 9.23 4.19 -19.07
C PHE A 499 8.48 4.14 -20.41
N ASP A 500 9.22 4.27 -21.52
CA ASP A 500 8.65 4.31 -22.88
C ASP A 500 7.54 5.38 -23.05
N ASN A 501 7.72 6.54 -22.39
CA ASN A 501 6.76 7.65 -22.35
C ASN A 501 5.35 7.27 -21.88
N LYS A 502 5.21 6.16 -21.14
CA LYS A 502 3.97 5.70 -20.53
C LYS A 502 4.14 5.58 -19.01
N VAL A 503 3.01 5.70 -18.31
CA VAL A 503 2.93 5.43 -16.87
C VAL A 503 2.75 3.93 -16.68
N HIS A 504 3.52 3.38 -15.76
CA HIS A 504 3.45 1.99 -15.31
C HIS A 504 3.35 1.96 -13.79
N TYR A 505 2.94 0.84 -13.23
CA TYR A 505 2.54 0.75 -11.84
C TYR A 505 3.35 -0.31 -11.12
N MET A 506 4.09 0.09 -10.08
CA MET A 506 4.74 -0.82 -9.15
C MET A 506 3.75 -1.21 -8.05
N VAL A 507 3.60 -2.50 -7.77
CA VAL A 507 2.72 -3.00 -6.72
C VAL A 507 3.12 -2.45 -5.34
N ASN A 508 2.11 -2.05 -4.56
CA ASN A 508 2.23 -1.67 -3.17
C ASN A 508 0.96 -2.12 -2.42
N ASN A 509 1.07 -2.43 -1.14
CA ASN A 509 0.03 -3.04 -0.33
C ASN A 509 -1.00 -2.06 0.27
N GLY A 510 -0.91 -0.76 -0.06
CA GLY A 510 -1.84 0.29 0.39
C GLY A 510 -1.26 1.26 1.40
N LYS A 511 -0.05 1.02 1.91
CA LYS A 511 0.65 1.94 2.80
C LYS A 511 1.70 2.73 2.02
N HIS A 512 1.53 4.06 1.96
CA HIS A 512 2.38 4.96 1.19
C HIS A 512 3.07 6.03 2.04
N ILE A 513 2.78 6.18 3.33
CA ILE A 513 3.57 7.05 4.21
C ILE A 513 5.04 6.64 4.13
N VAL A 514 5.93 7.59 3.87
CA VAL A 514 7.37 7.37 3.77
C VAL A 514 8.02 7.85 5.06
N TYR A 515 8.39 6.91 5.93
CA TYR A 515 9.11 7.22 7.17
C TYR A 515 10.63 7.29 6.94
N SER A 516 11.33 8.03 7.82
CA SER A 516 12.80 8.07 7.89
C SER A 516 13.27 7.24 9.09
N GLU A 517 14.22 6.32 8.90
CA GLU A 517 14.76 5.48 10.01
C GLU A 517 15.41 6.32 11.13
N ASP A 518 15.83 7.55 10.83
CA ASP A 518 16.44 8.48 11.77
C ASP A 518 15.51 9.63 12.16
N ASP A 519 14.20 9.50 11.90
CA ASP A 519 13.15 10.49 12.13
C ASP A 519 13.47 11.89 11.56
N THR A 520 14.36 11.97 10.56
CA THR A 520 14.80 13.23 9.94
C THR A 520 14.13 13.44 8.59
N TYR A 521 13.41 14.56 8.48
CA TYR A 521 12.60 14.89 7.30
C TYR A 521 12.95 16.28 6.75
N GLY A 522 13.02 16.38 5.42
CA GLY A 522 13.12 17.64 4.67
C GLY A 522 11.78 18.15 4.15
N GLY A 523 10.68 17.41 4.39
CA GLY A 523 9.35 17.71 3.89
C GLY A 523 8.24 17.64 4.94
N CYS A 524 7.01 17.55 4.45
CA CYS A 524 5.81 17.33 5.26
C CYS A 524 4.84 16.40 4.53
N ASP A 525 3.79 15.95 5.22
CA ASP A 525 2.77 15.02 4.71
C ASP A 525 3.26 13.58 4.55
N ILE A 526 2.43 12.75 3.92
CA ILE A 526 2.67 11.33 3.61
C ILE A 526 4.06 11.03 3.02
N SER A 527 4.63 11.88 2.17
CA SER A 527 5.98 11.71 1.60
C SER A 527 7.13 12.01 2.59
N ALA A 528 6.80 12.42 3.82
CA ALA A 528 7.73 12.79 4.87
C ALA A 528 7.15 12.48 6.25
N GLY A 529 6.83 11.20 6.49
CA GLY A 529 6.42 10.67 7.80
C GLY A 529 5.18 11.33 8.39
N MET A 530 4.26 11.81 7.55
CA MET A 530 3.07 12.56 7.96
C MET A 530 3.38 13.83 8.78
N LYS A 531 4.60 14.40 8.69
CA LYS A 531 4.98 15.57 9.49
C LYS A 531 4.13 16.79 9.12
N SER A 532 3.82 17.62 10.11
CA SER A 532 3.07 18.87 9.95
C SER A 532 3.87 19.91 9.16
N CYS A 533 3.28 20.45 8.08
CA CYS A 533 3.91 21.53 7.31
C CYS A 533 4.07 22.85 8.09
N LYS A 534 3.46 22.99 9.28
CA LYS A 534 3.61 24.20 10.12
C LYS A 534 4.87 24.16 10.97
N ASP A 535 5.26 22.97 11.41
CA ASP A 535 6.34 22.76 12.38
C ASP A 535 7.67 22.46 11.69
N SER A 536 7.63 21.84 10.49
CA SER A 536 8.83 21.47 9.71
C SER A 536 9.33 22.55 8.73
N CYS A 537 8.58 23.64 8.48
CA CYS A 537 8.89 24.57 7.38
C CYS A 537 9.04 26.05 7.80
N PRO A 538 10.20 26.47 8.35
CA PRO A 538 10.44 27.87 8.70
C PRO A 538 10.72 28.78 7.50
N VAL A 539 11.34 28.32 6.41
CA VAL A 539 11.61 29.09 5.17
C VAL A 539 12.15 28.19 4.05
N ASP A 540 11.83 28.49 2.77
CA ASP A 540 12.41 28.10 1.46
C ASP A 540 12.98 26.68 1.19
N SER A 541 13.14 25.80 2.19
CA SER A 541 13.75 24.47 2.04
C SER A 541 12.73 23.34 1.92
N CYS A 542 11.43 23.60 2.14
CA CYS A 542 10.36 22.65 1.84
C CYS A 542 9.79 22.97 0.46
N THR A 543 9.93 22.10 -0.53
CA THR A 543 9.13 22.18 -1.75
C THR A 543 7.70 21.74 -1.44
N ILE A 544 6.89 22.68 -0.94
CA ILE A 544 5.41 22.55 -0.81
C ILE A 544 4.80 21.93 -2.09
N ILE A 545 5.41 22.24 -3.24
CA ILE A 545 5.06 21.71 -4.55
C ILE A 545 5.20 20.19 -4.62
N ASP A 546 6.24 19.57 -4.06
CA ASP A 546 6.45 18.11 -4.19
C ASP A 546 5.47 17.32 -3.32
N SER A 547 5.21 17.79 -2.09
CA SER A 547 4.14 17.24 -1.24
C SER A 547 2.76 17.36 -1.90
N LYS A 548 2.47 18.51 -2.54
CA LYS A 548 1.21 18.70 -3.29
C LYS A 548 1.17 17.89 -4.57
N LYS A 549 2.32 17.63 -5.18
CA LYS A 549 2.45 16.81 -6.40
C LYS A 549 2.08 15.38 -6.07
N TYR A 550 2.58 14.86 -4.95
CA TYR A 550 2.21 13.54 -4.46
C TYR A 550 0.71 13.42 -4.16
N LYS A 551 0.12 14.37 -3.42
CA LYS A 551 -1.35 14.39 -3.21
C LYS A 551 -2.13 14.45 -4.51
N CYS A 552 -1.59 15.12 -5.52
CA CYS A 552 -2.23 15.16 -6.81
C CYS A 552 -2.16 13.81 -7.53
N GLN A 553 -1.02 13.12 -7.46
CA GLN A 553 -0.82 11.78 -8.01
C GLN A 553 -1.76 10.75 -7.38
N GLN A 554 -2.05 10.83 -6.08
CA GLN A 554 -3.05 9.97 -5.42
C GLN A 554 -4.46 10.08 -6.01
N HIS A 555 -4.78 11.19 -6.69
CA HIS A 555 -6.02 11.36 -7.42
C HIS A 555 -5.91 11.04 -8.92
N ASN A 556 -4.84 10.37 -9.36
CA ASN A 556 -4.47 10.21 -10.77
C ASN A 556 -4.33 11.56 -11.49
N GLY A 557 -3.83 12.57 -10.78
CA GLY A 557 -3.73 13.94 -11.27
C GLY A 557 -2.31 14.41 -11.53
N SER A 558 -2.21 15.42 -12.40
CA SER A 558 -1.00 16.19 -12.66
C SER A 558 -1.03 17.52 -11.90
N LEU A 559 0.00 17.78 -11.09
CA LEU A 559 0.13 19.06 -10.39
C LEU A 559 0.73 20.13 -11.32
N VAL A 560 0.03 21.24 -11.44
CA VAL A 560 0.47 22.46 -12.12
C VAL A 560 0.74 23.52 -11.06
N TYR A 561 1.87 24.23 -11.12
CA TYR A 561 2.21 25.27 -10.15
C TYR A 561 2.85 26.49 -10.82
N ASP A 562 2.68 27.66 -10.23
CA ASP A 562 3.39 28.87 -10.67
C ASP A 562 4.83 28.80 -10.16
N GLY A 563 5.77 28.47 -11.04
CA GLY A 563 7.21 28.34 -10.74
C GLY A 563 7.92 29.64 -10.36
N GLY A 564 7.19 30.75 -10.17
CA GLY A 564 7.68 31.92 -9.49
C GLY A 564 8.62 32.82 -10.31
N LYS A 565 8.02 33.78 -11.03
CA LYS A 565 8.63 35.11 -11.23
C LYS A 565 8.57 36.00 -9.98
N ASN A 566 8.06 35.51 -8.86
CA ASN A 566 7.97 36.24 -7.60
C ASN A 566 8.57 35.44 -6.44
N LYS A 567 9.89 35.57 -6.25
CA LYS A 567 10.65 35.03 -5.10
C LYS A 567 10.22 35.54 -3.72
N ASN A 568 9.20 36.40 -3.64
CA ASN A 568 8.69 36.99 -2.40
C ASN A 568 7.26 36.56 -2.04
N SER A 569 6.65 35.63 -2.79
CA SER A 569 5.33 35.10 -2.44
C SER A 569 5.47 33.99 -1.40
N ARG A 570 4.99 34.20 -0.17
CA ARG A 570 4.95 33.19 0.90
C ARG A 570 3.99 32.01 0.63
N ASN A 571 3.32 31.97 -0.52
CA ASN A 571 2.45 30.88 -0.97
C ASN A 571 2.54 30.73 -2.50
N PRO A 572 3.16 29.66 -3.05
CA PRO A 572 3.07 29.37 -4.47
C PRO A 572 1.63 28.97 -4.84
N ASN A 573 1.14 29.45 -5.98
CA ASN A 573 -0.14 29.01 -6.52
C ASN A 573 0.04 27.64 -7.19
N TYR A 574 -0.81 26.67 -6.88
CA TYR A 574 -0.76 25.33 -7.48
C TYR A 574 -2.16 24.74 -7.63
N ALA A 575 -2.34 23.86 -8.60
CA ALA A 575 -3.59 23.18 -8.93
C ALA A 575 -3.32 21.73 -9.31
N CYS A 576 -4.20 20.83 -8.88
CA CYS A 576 -4.17 19.43 -9.28
C CYS A 576 -5.24 19.16 -10.34
N ILE A 577 -4.83 18.66 -11.51
CA ILE A 577 -5.71 18.37 -12.64
C ILE A 577 -5.79 16.86 -12.84
N VAL A 578 -6.99 16.29 -12.78
CA VAL A 578 -7.25 14.86 -12.99
C VAL A 578 -8.10 14.68 -14.24
N THR A 579 -7.84 13.63 -15.01
CA THR A 579 -8.72 13.22 -16.11
C THR A 579 -9.76 12.27 -15.54
N VAL A 580 -11.04 12.51 -15.83
CA VAL A 580 -12.14 11.68 -15.33
C VAL A 580 -12.92 11.14 -16.51
N ASP A 581 -12.93 9.82 -16.65
CA ASP A 581 -13.85 9.15 -17.56
C ASP A 581 -15.28 9.33 -17.02
N ASP A 582 -16.25 9.52 -17.91
CA ASP A 582 -17.65 9.95 -17.68
C ASP A 582 -18.51 8.98 -16.82
N GLY A 583 -17.88 8.12 -16.01
CA GLY A 583 -18.47 7.30 -14.95
C GLY A 583 -19.00 8.17 -13.81
N SER A 584 -20.30 8.46 -13.90
CA SER A 584 -21.18 9.34 -13.12
C SER A 584 -21.10 9.41 -11.58
N GLU A 585 -20.11 8.84 -10.89
CA GLU A 585 -20.02 8.91 -9.41
C GLU A 585 -19.11 10.02 -8.86
N ILE A 586 -18.13 10.51 -9.64
CA ILE A 586 -17.19 11.55 -9.19
C ILE A 586 -17.79 12.97 -9.31
N LEU A 587 -18.75 13.15 -10.22
CA LEU A 587 -19.35 14.45 -10.56
C LEU A 587 -20.29 15.03 -9.50
N THR A 588 -20.63 14.27 -8.45
CA THR A 588 -21.55 14.73 -7.39
C THR A 588 -20.85 15.23 -6.13
N ASP A 589 -19.54 15.03 -5.99
CA ASP A 589 -18.84 15.41 -4.77
C ASP A 589 -18.34 16.86 -4.83
N ARG A 590 -18.47 17.61 -3.72
CA ARG A 590 -17.98 18.99 -3.62
C ARG A 590 -16.45 19.06 -3.66
N LYS A 591 -15.74 18.00 -4.00
CA LYS A 591 -14.27 17.96 -4.02
C LYS A 591 -13.67 18.29 -5.38
N TYR A 592 -14.44 18.16 -6.47
CA TYR A 592 -13.94 18.30 -7.85
C TYR A 592 -14.64 19.43 -8.61
N VAL A 593 -13.94 20.02 -9.58
CA VAL A 593 -14.47 21.04 -10.49
C VAL A 593 -14.09 20.69 -11.94
N CYS A 594 -15.05 20.25 -12.76
CA CYS A 594 -14.78 19.54 -14.03
C CYS A 594 -15.23 20.29 -15.28
N TYR A 595 -14.41 20.31 -16.35
CA TYR A 595 -14.69 20.82 -17.71
C TYR A 595 -14.30 19.78 -18.78
N TYR A 596 -15.23 19.34 -19.63
CA TYR A 596 -14.96 18.47 -20.80
C TYR A 596 -13.90 17.37 -20.52
N ASN A 597 -14.15 16.57 -19.47
CA ASN A 597 -13.35 15.42 -18.98
C ASN A 597 -12.14 15.74 -18.07
N ASP A 598 -11.78 17.01 -17.88
CA ASP A 598 -10.71 17.40 -16.95
C ASP A 598 -11.30 18.02 -15.68
N CYS A 599 -10.90 17.52 -14.50
CA CYS A 599 -11.33 18.03 -13.21
C CYS A 599 -10.19 18.61 -12.40
N ILE A 600 -10.46 19.71 -11.68
CA ILE A 600 -9.56 20.30 -10.70
C ILE A 600 -9.93 19.78 -9.32
N VAL A 601 -8.96 19.20 -8.60
CA VAL A 601 -9.14 18.72 -7.23
C VAL A 601 -9.02 19.91 -6.26
N SER A 602 -10.13 20.30 -5.65
CA SER A 602 -10.19 21.50 -4.80
C SER A 602 -9.37 21.40 -3.51
N GLU A 603 -9.21 20.19 -2.96
CA GLU A 603 -8.45 19.95 -1.72
C GLU A 603 -6.94 20.11 -1.91
N VAL A 604 -6.46 19.91 -3.15
CA VAL A 604 -5.03 19.99 -3.52
C VAL A 604 -4.71 21.31 -4.22
N THR A 605 -5.72 22.15 -4.52
CA THR A 605 -5.53 23.38 -5.29
C THR A 605 -5.49 24.62 -4.39
N SER A 606 -4.37 25.33 -4.40
CA SER A 606 -4.22 26.67 -3.79
C SER A 606 -4.15 27.71 -4.89
N PHE A 607 -5.31 28.16 -5.36
CA PHE A 607 -5.42 29.26 -6.32
C PHE A 607 -6.48 30.25 -5.84
N GLU A 608 -6.08 31.50 -5.58
CA GLU A 608 -6.91 32.53 -4.93
C GLU A 608 -8.24 32.79 -5.67
N GLU A 609 -8.26 32.61 -6.99
CA GLU A 609 -9.47 32.77 -7.82
C GLU A 609 -10.37 31.51 -7.89
N CYS A 610 -9.90 30.38 -7.37
CA CYS A 610 -10.70 29.16 -7.20
C CYS A 610 -11.27 29.06 -5.76
N ASN A 611 -11.06 30.10 -4.92
CA ASN A 611 -11.47 30.15 -3.52
C ASN A 611 -12.99 30.30 -3.34
N ARG A 612 -13.61 29.36 -2.61
CA ARG A 612 -15.06 29.24 -2.37
C ARG A 612 -15.68 30.34 -1.50
N SER A 613 -14.89 31.25 -0.96
CA SER A 613 -15.34 32.25 0.02
C SER A 613 -16.12 33.42 -0.60
N SER A 614 -16.05 33.63 -1.91
CA SER A 614 -16.84 34.67 -2.60
C SER A 614 -17.97 34.04 -3.41
N ARG A 615 -19.20 34.54 -3.25
CA ARG A 615 -20.45 34.06 -3.89
C ARG A 615 -20.50 34.20 -5.44
N LEU A 616 -19.36 34.30 -6.11
CA LEU A 616 -19.23 34.46 -7.56
C LEU A 616 -18.11 33.56 -8.08
N PHE A 617 -18.38 32.26 -8.15
CA PHE A 617 -17.44 31.30 -8.72
C PHE A 617 -17.34 31.51 -10.24
N LYS A 618 -16.24 32.12 -10.73
CA LYS A 618 -15.98 32.32 -12.16
C LYS A 618 -15.18 31.15 -12.73
N TYR A 619 -15.85 30.02 -12.85
CA TYR A 619 -15.32 28.73 -13.32
C TYR A 619 -14.44 28.82 -14.58
N ASP A 620 -14.92 29.46 -15.65
CA ASP A 620 -14.18 29.60 -16.91
C ASP A 620 -12.85 30.35 -16.74
N MET A 621 -12.78 31.25 -15.75
CA MET A 621 -11.62 32.08 -15.48
C MET A 621 -10.56 31.32 -14.69
N CYS A 622 -10.98 30.49 -13.71
CA CYS A 622 -10.13 29.58 -12.94
C CYS A 622 -9.49 28.54 -13.87
N TYR A 623 -10.28 27.84 -14.70
CA TYR A 623 -9.77 26.85 -15.66
C TYR A 623 -8.79 27.48 -16.67
N ARG A 624 -9.17 28.59 -17.33
CA ARG A 624 -8.30 29.27 -18.32
C ARG A 624 -6.97 29.77 -17.75
N LYS A 625 -6.95 30.20 -16.49
CA LYS A 625 -5.70 30.67 -15.86
C LYS A 625 -4.79 29.52 -15.42
N ILE A 626 -5.36 28.41 -14.98
CA ILE A 626 -4.61 27.18 -14.69
C ILE A 626 -4.00 26.60 -15.98
N THR A 627 -4.75 26.57 -17.08
CA THR A 627 -4.22 26.14 -18.40
C THR A 627 -3.15 27.09 -18.95
N ASN A 628 -3.22 28.39 -18.63
CA ASN A 628 -2.16 29.34 -18.98
C ASN A 628 -0.88 29.14 -18.14
N LEU A 629 -1.00 28.69 -16.88
CA LEU A 629 0.15 28.32 -16.04
C LEU A 629 0.83 27.04 -16.54
N SER A 630 0.08 26.05 -17.05
CA SER A 630 0.68 24.87 -17.69
C SER A 630 1.50 25.19 -18.95
N GLY A 631 1.26 26.34 -19.58
CA GLY A 631 2.08 26.84 -20.69
C GLY A 631 3.44 27.43 -20.29
N ILE A 632 3.68 27.69 -18.99
CA ILE A 632 4.89 28.38 -18.50
C ILE A 632 5.97 27.38 -18.03
N ASN A 633 5.60 26.15 -17.64
CA ASN A 633 6.51 25.18 -17.01
C ASN A 633 7.07 24.09 -17.96
N ASN A 634 7.20 24.35 -19.27
CA ASN A 634 7.97 23.56 -20.26
C ASN A 634 7.81 22.01 -20.28
N ASN A 635 6.88 21.41 -19.53
CA ASN A 635 6.66 19.96 -19.47
C ASN A 635 5.54 19.46 -20.39
N PHE A 636 4.95 20.34 -21.18
CA PHE A 636 4.04 19.97 -22.26
C PHE A 636 4.46 20.72 -23.51
N SER A 637 5.02 20.00 -24.49
CA SER A 637 5.30 20.53 -25.82
C SER A 637 3.95 20.95 -26.43
N SER A 638 3.62 22.23 -26.35
CA SER A 638 2.32 22.79 -26.79
C SER A 638 1.95 22.46 -28.23
N LEU A 639 2.92 22.06 -29.06
CA LEU A 639 2.74 21.68 -30.44
C LEU A 639 2.14 20.27 -30.60
N GLU A 640 2.64 19.26 -29.88
CA GLU A 640 2.19 17.87 -30.04
C GLU A 640 0.79 17.66 -29.48
N LEU A 641 0.51 18.21 -28.30
CA LEU A 641 -0.84 18.15 -27.73
C LEU A 641 -1.87 18.91 -28.55
N SER A 642 -1.50 20.05 -29.14
CA SER A 642 -2.41 20.79 -30.01
C SER A 642 -2.63 20.06 -31.33
N ARG A 643 -1.62 19.35 -31.83
CA ARG A 643 -1.75 18.45 -32.99
C ARG A 643 -2.67 17.28 -32.67
N ASP A 644 -2.42 16.55 -31.59
CA ASP A 644 -3.18 15.36 -31.22
C ASP A 644 -4.65 15.71 -30.95
N ARG A 645 -4.92 16.83 -30.28
CA ARG A 645 -6.30 17.35 -30.08
C ARG A 645 -6.95 17.84 -31.37
N CYS A 646 -6.17 18.39 -32.30
CA CYS A 646 -6.66 18.74 -33.63
C CYS A 646 -7.09 17.50 -34.40
N GLU A 647 -6.23 16.48 -34.43
CA GLU A 647 -6.44 15.21 -35.15
C GLU A 647 -7.60 14.40 -34.55
N GLN A 648 -7.77 14.39 -33.22
CA GLN A 648 -8.93 13.77 -32.55
C GLN A 648 -10.28 14.36 -33.00
N LYS A 649 -10.30 15.63 -33.42
CA LYS A 649 -11.50 16.28 -33.99
C LYS A 649 -11.62 16.06 -35.50
N ASN A 650 -10.86 15.13 -36.08
CA ASN A 650 -10.65 14.97 -37.52
C ASN A 650 -10.17 16.26 -38.19
N GLY A 651 -9.46 17.10 -37.43
CA GLY A 651 -8.90 18.36 -37.89
C GLY A 651 -7.58 18.17 -38.63
N ILE A 652 -7.21 19.19 -39.40
CA ILE A 652 -5.97 19.28 -40.16
C ILE A 652 -5.07 20.28 -39.44
N PHE A 653 -3.86 19.83 -39.11
CA PHE A 653 -2.88 20.62 -38.37
C PHE A 653 -1.83 21.22 -39.31
N LEU A 654 -1.97 22.51 -39.59
CA LEU A 654 -1.06 23.24 -40.48
C LEU A 654 0.01 23.94 -39.64
N LYS A 655 1.28 23.88 -40.06
CA LYS A 655 2.41 24.43 -39.30
C LYS A 655 3.41 25.13 -40.23
N ASN A 656 4.07 26.19 -39.74
CA ASN A 656 5.22 26.81 -40.41
C ASN A 656 6.57 26.51 -39.72
N GLU A 657 7.66 26.92 -40.37
CA GLU A 657 9.04 26.72 -39.88
C GLU A 657 9.33 27.40 -38.53
N ASN A 658 8.50 28.37 -38.11
CA ASN A 658 8.63 29.11 -36.85
C ASN A 658 7.79 28.52 -35.71
N ASN A 659 7.31 27.28 -35.83
CA ASN A 659 6.43 26.60 -34.86
C ASN A 659 5.09 27.31 -34.60
N GLN A 660 4.64 28.18 -35.51
CA GLN A 660 3.27 28.67 -35.52
C GLN A 660 2.39 27.65 -36.24
N PHE A 661 1.18 27.43 -35.73
CA PHE A 661 0.27 26.40 -36.21
C PHE A 661 -1.20 26.81 -36.15
N ILE A 662 -1.94 26.31 -37.12
CA ILE A 662 -3.38 26.49 -37.28
C ILE A 662 -4.02 25.11 -37.30
N CYS A 663 -4.94 24.86 -36.36
CA CYS A 663 -5.82 23.72 -36.43
C CYS A 663 -7.11 24.12 -37.15
N ILE A 664 -7.47 23.40 -38.21
CA ILE A 664 -8.76 23.57 -38.91
C ILE A 664 -9.58 22.28 -38.82
N VAL A 665 -10.84 22.37 -38.38
CA VAL A 665 -11.71 21.20 -38.17
C VAL A 665 -12.90 21.21 -39.14
N PRO A 666 -13.45 20.04 -39.55
CA PRO A 666 -14.58 19.98 -40.46
C PRO A 666 -15.83 20.66 -39.88
N TYR A 667 -16.54 21.45 -40.69
CA TYR A 667 -17.69 22.23 -40.26
C TYR A 667 -19.01 21.44 -40.35
N PHE A 668 -19.69 21.23 -39.21
CA PHE A 668 -20.93 20.45 -39.12
C PHE A 668 -22.20 21.28 -38.81
N GLY A 669 -22.18 22.60 -39.04
CA GLY A 669 -23.41 23.40 -39.00
C GLY A 669 -23.97 23.68 -37.60
N SER A 670 -23.26 24.44 -36.78
CA SER A 670 -23.90 25.30 -35.77
C SER A 670 -23.05 26.55 -35.51
N THR A 671 -23.72 27.60 -35.06
CA THR A 671 -23.38 29.02 -35.20
C THR A 671 -22.38 29.55 -34.17
N VAL A 672 -21.13 29.81 -34.60
CA VAL A 672 -20.41 31.10 -34.46
C VAL A 672 -19.40 31.12 -35.62
N LEU A 673 -19.58 32.00 -36.62
CA LEU A 673 -18.68 32.05 -37.78
C LEU A 673 -17.28 32.51 -37.34
N LYS A 674 -16.31 31.58 -37.32
CA LYS A 674 -14.88 31.84 -37.16
C LYS A 674 -14.15 31.27 -38.38
N PHE A 675 -13.05 31.88 -38.81
CA PHE A 675 -12.43 31.74 -40.14
C PHE A 675 -12.55 30.33 -40.75
N CYS A 676 -13.21 30.22 -41.91
CA CYS A 676 -13.38 28.95 -42.62
C CYS A 676 -12.86 29.02 -44.05
N VAL A 677 -12.38 27.88 -44.53
CA VAL A 677 -11.93 27.64 -45.90
C VAL A 677 -12.58 26.39 -46.45
N ASP A 678 -12.78 26.37 -47.76
CA ASP A 678 -13.23 25.17 -48.47
C ASP A 678 -11.98 24.53 -49.11
N GLY A 679 -11.78 23.23 -48.91
CA GLY A 679 -10.58 22.52 -49.41
C GLY A 679 -10.79 21.02 -49.61
N LYS A 680 -9.81 20.37 -50.24
CA LYS A 680 -9.81 18.93 -50.56
C LYS A 680 -8.63 18.21 -49.91
N LEU A 681 -8.87 17.04 -49.32
CA LEU A 681 -7.82 16.19 -48.77
C LEU A 681 -7.19 15.29 -49.85
N GLY A 682 -5.86 15.32 -49.97
CA GLY A 682 -5.08 14.42 -50.85
C GLY A 682 -5.17 14.67 -52.37
N THR A 683 -4.53 13.80 -53.16
CA THR A 683 -4.41 13.90 -54.64
C THR A 683 -5.42 13.03 -55.42
N SER A 684 -6.37 12.42 -54.72
CA SER A 684 -7.36 11.51 -55.31
C SER A 684 -8.45 12.24 -56.11
N LYS A 685 -8.94 11.60 -57.19
CA LYS A 685 -9.93 12.13 -58.14
C LYS A 685 -11.39 12.15 -57.63
N ASP A 686 -11.63 11.91 -56.33
CA ASP A 686 -12.99 11.82 -55.77
C ASP A 686 -13.51 13.12 -55.14
N TYR A 687 -14.83 13.31 -55.23
CA TYR A 687 -15.52 14.58 -55.48
C TYR A 687 -16.14 15.30 -54.26
N PHE A 688 -15.45 15.49 -53.13
CA PHE A 688 -16.05 16.26 -52.01
C PHE A 688 -15.15 17.40 -51.50
N VAL A 689 -15.61 18.63 -51.76
CA VAL A 689 -15.08 19.85 -51.15
C VAL A 689 -15.66 19.96 -49.75
N THR A 690 -14.80 19.91 -48.73
CA THR A 690 -15.21 19.98 -47.33
C THR A 690 -14.87 21.37 -46.79
N ARG A 691 -15.77 21.92 -45.98
CA ARG A 691 -15.54 23.18 -45.27
C ARG A 691 -14.80 22.89 -43.97
N TYR A 692 -13.71 23.59 -43.74
CA TYR A 692 -12.92 23.53 -42.52
C TYR A 692 -12.89 24.90 -41.84
N CYS A 693 -12.98 24.94 -40.52
CA CYS A 693 -12.96 26.18 -39.74
C CYS A 693 -11.86 26.14 -38.67
N VAL A 694 -11.25 27.29 -38.39
CA VAL A 694 -10.17 27.43 -37.40
C VAL A 694 -10.67 27.09 -35.99
N ASP A 695 -9.98 26.17 -35.31
CA ASP A 695 -10.14 25.88 -33.89
C ASP A 695 -9.22 26.82 -33.08
N ASN A 696 -9.83 27.84 -32.47
CA ASN A 696 -9.09 28.84 -31.69
C ASN A 696 -8.36 28.25 -30.48
N ASP A 697 -8.87 27.16 -29.91
CA ASP A 697 -8.30 26.59 -28.67
C ASP A 697 -7.03 25.78 -28.98
N ASN A 698 -6.88 25.35 -30.23
CA ASN A 698 -5.74 24.57 -30.74
C ASN A 698 -5.04 25.27 -31.92
N THR A 699 -5.11 26.60 -31.99
CA THR A 699 -4.40 27.46 -32.95
C THR A 699 -3.57 28.47 -32.16
N ASN A 700 -2.31 28.69 -32.54
CA ASN A 700 -1.44 29.68 -31.89
C ASN A 700 -1.06 30.86 -32.82
N VAL A 701 -1.60 30.91 -34.04
CA VAL A 701 -1.44 32.05 -34.95
C VAL A 701 -2.37 33.18 -34.55
N GLU A 702 -1.83 34.21 -33.90
CA GLU A 702 -2.58 35.37 -33.39
C GLU A 702 -3.47 36.03 -34.44
N THR A 703 -3.01 36.12 -35.70
CA THR A 703 -3.79 36.66 -36.84
C THR A 703 -5.12 35.92 -37.05
N CYS A 704 -5.19 34.64 -36.66
CA CYS A 704 -6.37 33.79 -36.77
C CYS A 704 -7.14 33.64 -35.43
N ILE A 705 -6.68 34.24 -34.33
CA ILE A 705 -7.27 34.15 -32.99
C ILE A 705 -7.93 35.49 -32.62
N GLY A 706 -9.26 35.61 -32.74
CA GLY A 706 -9.97 36.85 -32.35
C GLY A 706 -11.40 37.01 -32.88
N SER A 707 -12.11 38.05 -32.38
CA SER A 707 -13.52 38.37 -32.65
C SER A 707 -13.82 38.83 -34.09
N THR A 708 -15.02 38.49 -34.56
CA THR A 708 -15.66 38.72 -35.88
C THR A 708 -15.96 40.18 -36.26
N ASP A 709 -15.19 41.15 -35.76
CA ASP A 709 -15.43 42.54 -36.16
C ASP A 709 -15.01 42.76 -37.62
N LYS A 710 -15.88 43.47 -38.34
CA LYS A 710 -16.02 43.58 -39.81
C LYS A 710 -14.83 44.22 -40.57
N ASP A 711 -13.59 44.05 -40.13
CA ASP A 711 -12.41 44.41 -40.91
C ASP A 711 -12.09 43.29 -41.90
N SER A 712 -12.42 43.51 -43.18
CA SER A 712 -12.12 42.59 -44.29
C SER A 712 -10.63 42.24 -44.41
N GLY A 713 -9.72 43.01 -43.78
CA GLY A 713 -8.28 42.78 -43.74
C GLY A 713 -7.85 41.52 -42.97
N LYS A 714 -8.31 41.35 -41.71
CA LYS A 714 -7.87 40.21 -40.87
C LYS A 714 -8.32 38.85 -41.39
N TYR A 715 -9.50 38.81 -42.04
CA TYR A 715 -9.98 37.60 -42.69
C TYR A 715 -9.11 37.21 -43.88
N PHE A 716 -8.73 38.20 -44.70
CA PHE A 716 -7.85 37.97 -45.83
C PHE A 716 -6.44 37.57 -45.39
N ASP A 717 -5.94 38.12 -44.28
CA ASP A 717 -4.63 37.78 -43.73
C ASP A 717 -4.61 36.36 -43.12
N CYS A 718 -5.63 35.96 -42.36
CA CYS A 718 -5.74 34.59 -41.86
C CYS A 718 -5.91 33.57 -43.01
N TYR A 719 -6.69 33.91 -44.04
CA TYR A 719 -6.81 33.08 -45.25
C TYR A 719 -5.47 32.87 -45.95
N LYS A 720 -4.70 33.94 -46.16
CA LYS A 720 -3.36 33.86 -46.75
C LYS A 720 -2.41 33.01 -45.93
N GLU A 721 -2.49 33.10 -44.61
CA GLU A 721 -1.61 32.30 -43.75
C GLU A 721 -1.99 30.81 -43.79
N ILE A 722 -3.29 30.48 -43.83
CA ILE A 722 -3.76 29.11 -44.08
C ILE A 722 -3.27 28.61 -45.44
N GLU A 723 -3.41 29.38 -46.52
CA GLU A 723 -2.96 29.00 -47.87
C GLU A 723 -1.44 28.74 -47.91
N LYS A 724 -0.66 29.60 -47.27
CA LYS A 724 0.80 29.48 -47.17
C LYS A 724 1.23 28.25 -46.37
N MET A 725 0.68 28.06 -45.16
CA MET A 725 1.02 26.89 -44.32
C MET A 725 0.53 25.58 -44.94
N ASN A 726 -0.59 25.63 -45.65
CA ASN A 726 -1.10 24.51 -46.41
C ASN A 726 -0.17 24.11 -47.57
N THR A 727 0.35 25.09 -48.33
CA THR A 727 1.32 24.82 -49.41
C THR A 727 2.60 24.16 -48.87
N LEU A 728 3.02 24.52 -47.66
CA LEU A 728 4.20 23.94 -47.01
C LEU A 728 3.97 22.53 -46.45
N SER A 729 2.74 22.21 -46.05
CA SER A 729 2.42 20.94 -45.38
C SER A 729 1.86 19.87 -46.32
N GLU A 730 1.40 20.24 -47.52
CA GLU A 730 0.83 19.34 -48.54
C GLU A 730 -0.38 18.50 -48.05
N GLN A 731 -1.05 18.94 -46.97
CA GLN A 731 -2.14 18.18 -46.35
C GLN A 731 -3.52 18.46 -47.00
N LEU A 732 -3.79 19.70 -47.40
CA LEU A 732 -5.02 20.13 -48.07
C LEU A 732 -4.67 20.73 -49.45
N TYR A 733 -5.50 20.58 -50.48
CA TYR A 733 -5.28 21.14 -51.82
C TYR A 733 -6.52 21.92 -52.31
N ASP A 734 -6.31 22.85 -53.26
CA ASP A 734 -7.37 23.70 -53.86
C ASP A 734 -8.15 24.52 -52.81
N VAL A 735 -7.41 25.09 -51.83
CA VAL A 735 -7.98 25.92 -50.75
C VAL A 735 -8.57 27.19 -51.35
N LYS A 736 -9.87 27.41 -51.14
CA LYS A 736 -10.57 28.61 -51.57
C LYS A 736 -11.21 29.30 -50.39
N GLN A 737 -11.17 30.63 -50.44
CA GLN A 737 -11.86 31.45 -49.46
C GLN A 737 -13.37 31.17 -49.57
N SER A 738 -13.96 30.64 -48.51
CA SER A 738 -15.41 30.45 -48.45
C SER A 738 -16.08 31.79 -48.16
N TYR A 739 -16.60 32.45 -49.19
CA TYR A 739 -17.43 33.64 -49.01
C TYR A 739 -18.82 33.24 -48.49
N THR A 740 -18.96 33.14 -47.18
CA THR A 740 -20.27 33.32 -46.53
C THR A 740 -20.36 34.75 -46.02
N ILE A 741 -20.32 35.72 -46.95
CA ILE A 741 -20.91 37.03 -46.66
C ILE A 741 -22.42 36.76 -46.63
N ALA A 742 -23.05 37.10 -45.52
CA ALA A 742 -24.48 36.96 -45.30
C ALA A 742 -25.30 37.39 -46.53
N SER A 743 -25.80 36.43 -47.31
CA SER A 743 -26.85 36.66 -48.31
C SER A 743 -28.26 36.68 -47.69
N TYR A 744 -28.36 36.97 -46.39
CA TYR A 744 -29.64 37.20 -45.70
C TYR A 744 -29.86 38.66 -45.27
N ILE A 745 -28.97 39.58 -45.67
CA ILE A 745 -29.23 41.03 -45.57
C ILE A 745 -28.80 41.65 -46.90
N LEU A 746 -29.79 42.07 -47.70
CA LEU A 746 -29.75 42.67 -49.04
C LEU A 746 -29.85 41.70 -50.24
N ASN A 747 -30.98 41.00 -50.35
CA ASN A 747 -31.96 41.20 -51.44
C ASN A 747 -33.26 40.46 -51.15
#